data_AF-A0A955REL2-F1
#
_entry.id   AF-A0A955REL2-F1
#
_cell.length_a   1.000
_cell.length_b   1.000
_cell.length_c   1.000
_cell.angle_alpha   90.00
_cell.angle_beta   90.00
_cell.angle_gamma   90.00
#
_symmetry.space_group_name_H-M   'P 1'
#
loop_
_entity.id
_entity.type
_entity.pdbx_description
1 polymer ?
#
loop_
_entity_poly.entity_id
_entity_poly.type
_entity_poly.pdbx_seq_one_letter_code
_entity_poly.pdbx_strand_id
1 'polypeptide(L)'
;MGSVLAIVSKAVFEKARDAKGAALAVGKVYGTDRYVSGNKALTPLAGGGTLYLVTVRPGDVLWLVGRLKDPTFDGSQWVAAANDAPIVDIGQAIPKLVFANGKGLTPKPGALGMSLQTPRLLADSDIDLLDSFLSPTPAPAPAPAPARAVVVASARPKPEPKSKPAPAPAPAPAPTPTAPKPTGPAPTSAIGRWLATAASAVDAQPGAALQAILQVWRERPYAALIPLAEALSERAESSVAATLRSGDGDESTWHVVAGAGHDADVGALCASFERAKLDHIHQRAEPLTARPPDPRVAAVLHRLLLAPPFRSTSSQPIWTKLFEHVLAHPDPATLAVVREVAAGSFPAGKSMTAIMTAKLVATEERLVKADVEAMVPDDEARAWLDALSAALLPTVAESVAPVALTPLATLAATLPAKAEPGAVHTFGGLTARELRVSTSGRTLAALVADPSENTQYESYGKEQSTIGVAVVDVPTGAPRLLWPTTFRARAFAVSDDDRHLAVGGGREVVVVDLETRATHVLRPIDAHPDVSGENEEERGRPYVADVRFADGDTTLLVAAIVSHPSPHGRSERWIEMVPAIVQVDLATGEARTLFEAPMLPDSRFMPRSDCTLAADERRIALFSNSEVWVWDRRWGALAHAFRTKTASILSATRAAWSDHEGKLRVADLATGDERAMGEWLPVAVRADRVAATVVNPKDRWRGARGPVTALDGEGT
;
A
#
# COMPACT_ATOMS: atom_id res chain seq x y z
N MET A 1 -8.63 49.90 -3.16
CA MET A 1 -8.72 48.85 -4.21
C MET A 1 -8.06 47.58 -3.68
N GLY A 2 -8.34 46.40 -4.23
CA GLY A 2 -7.91 45.14 -3.62
C GLY A 2 -6.48 44.74 -3.96
N SER A 3 -5.48 45.27 -3.24
CA SER A 3 -4.07 44.88 -3.41
C SER A 3 -3.78 43.50 -2.83
N VAL A 4 -2.93 42.71 -3.50
CA VAL A 4 -2.70 41.29 -3.17
C VAL A 4 -1.19 40.99 -3.10
N LEU A 5 -0.80 40.18 -2.12
CA LEU A 5 0.53 39.58 -1.99
C LEU A 5 0.54 38.18 -2.61
N ALA A 6 1.50 37.89 -3.49
CA ALA A 6 1.64 36.58 -4.13
C ALA A 6 3.10 36.11 -4.21
N ILE A 7 3.31 34.80 -4.13
CA ILE A 7 4.66 34.20 -4.15
C ILE A 7 5.14 33.89 -5.57
N VAL A 8 6.33 34.37 -5.91
CA VAL A 8 7.14 33.92 -7.04
C VAL A 8 7.95 32.71 -6.57
N SER A 9 7.73 31.55 -7.19
CA SER A 9 8.40 30.31 -6.79
C SER A 9 9.91 30.38 -6.97
N LYS A 10 10.66 29.68 -6.09
CA LYS A 10 12.13 29.60 -6.12
C LYS A 10 12.66 29.30 -7.53
N ALA A 11 12.07 28.31 -8.21
CA ALA A 11 12.48 27.87 -9.55
C ALA A 11 12.23 28.89 -10.68
N VAL A 12 11.29 29.83 -10.50
CA VAL A 12 11.09 30.96 -11.44
C VAL A 12 12.12 32.05 -11.14
N PHE A 13 12.24 32.45 -9.87
CA PHE A 13 13.17 33.51 -9.46
C PHE A 13 14.64 33.17 -9.75
N GLU A 14 15.07 31.92 -9.53
CA GLU A 14 16.45 31.48 -9.76
C GLU A 14 16.79 31.27 -11.25
N LYS A 15 15.79 31.28 -12.15
CA LYS A 15 15.98 31.36 -13.61
C LYS A 15 16.01 32.80 -14.12
N ALA A 16 15.36 33.74 -13.44
CA ALA A 16 15.34 35.14 -13.81
C ALA A 16 16.73 35.80 -13.70
N ARG A 17 16.97 36.83 -14.52
CA ARG A 17 18.23 37.57 -14.60
C ARG A 17 17.95 39.08 -14.67
N ASP A 18 18.93 39.90 -14.32
CA ASP A 18 18.88 41.34 -14.60
C ASP A 18 19.15 41.63 -16.09
N ALA A 19 18.99 42.89 -16.50
CA ALA A 19 19.21 43.32 -17.89
C ALA A 19 20.66 43.18 -18.39
N LYS A 20 21.60 42.71 -17.55
CA LYS A 20 22.99 42.38 -17.91
C LYS A 20 23.26 40.87 -17.87
N GLY A 21 22.22 40.05 -17.70
CA GLY A 21 22.33 38.59 -17.61
C GLY A 21 22.83 38.07 -16.25
N ALA A 22 22.97 38.93 -15.23
CA ALA A 22 23.41 38.51 -13.89
C ALA A 22 22.25 37.92 -13.07
N ALA A 23 22.55 37.09 -12.08
CA ALA A 23 21.56 36.59 -11.13
C ALA A 23 20.96 37.72 -10.28
N LEU A 24 19.67 37.60 -9.93
CA LEU A 24 18.96 38.57 -9.13
C LEU A 24 19.34 38.49 -7.64
N ALA A 25 19.44 39.66 -7.00
CA ALA A 25 19.79 39.84 -5.59
C ALA A 25 19.15 41.14 -5.05
N VAL A 26 19.21 41.35 -3.74
CA VAL A 26 18.78 42.61 -3.10
C VAL A 26 19.46 43.82 -3.77
N GLY A 27 18.70 44.87 -4.05
CA GLY A 27 19.14 46.05 -4.80
C GLY A 27 19.13 45.92 -6.33
N LYS A 28 18.86 44.74 -6.89
CA LYS A 28 18.57 44.55 -8.33
C LYS A 28 17.07 44.70 -8.59
N VAL A 29 16.68 44.97 -9.84
CA VAL A 29 15.27 45.01 -10.26
C VAL A 29 14.90 43.69 -10.94
N TYR A 30 13.84 43.03 -10.49
CA TYR A 30 13.21 41.93 -11.25
C TYR A 30 12.22 42.55 -12.24
N GLY A 31 12.67 42.80 -13.47
CA GLY A 31 11.90 43.50 -14.50
C GLY A 31 10.78 42.67 -15.15
N THR A 32 9.97 41.96 -14.36
CA THR A 32 8.78 41.26 -14.86
C THR A 32 7.62 42.23 -15.10
N ASP A 33 6.86 42.00 -16.16
CA ASP A 33 5.60 42.66 -16.52
C ASP A 33 4.37 41.80 -16.19
N ARG A 34 4.57 40.55 -15.78
CA ARG A 34 3.51 39.52 -15.68
C ARG A 34 3.61 38.62 -14.46
N TYR A 35 2.45 38.06 -14.06
CA TYR A 35 2.32 37.01 -13.06
C TYR A 35 1.30 35.94 -13.51
N VAL A 36 1.79 34.73 -13.80
CA VAL A 36 0.98 33.64 -14.38
C VAL A 36 0.21 32.90 -13.29
N SER A 37 -1.06 33.25 -13.08
CA SER A 37 -1.95 32.52 -12.17
C SER A 37 -3.43 32.87 -12.38
N GLY A 38 -4.26 31.85 -12.59
CA GLY A 38 -5.73 31.95 -12.56
C GLY A 38 -6.36 31.76 -11.17
N ASN A 39 -5.61 31.96 -10.07
CA ASN A 39 -6.12 31.74 -8.73
C ASN A 39 -7.19 32.78 -8.35
N LYS A 40 -8.39 32.33 -7.93
CA LYS A 40 -9.52 33.19 -7.56
C LYS A 40 -9.22 34.21 -6.45
N ALA A 41 -8.19 33.98 -5.62
CA ALA A 41 -7.72 34.96 -4.64
C ALA A 41 -7.17 36.27 -5.24
N LEU A 42 -6.82 36.27 -6.54
CA LEU A 42 -6.34 37.45 -7.27
C LEU A 42 -7.47 38.31 -7.85
N THR A 43 -8.70 37.78 -7.94
CA THR A 43 -9.88 38.48 -8.49
C THR A 43 -10.07 39.93 -8.02
N PRO A 44 -9.79 40.32 -6.76
CA PRO A 44 -9.90 41.72 -6.31
C PRO A 44 -9.05 42.73 -7.11
N LEU A 45 -7.97 42.30 -7.75
CA LEU A 45 -7.12 43.13 -8.62
C LEU A 45 -7.84 43.57 -9.91
N ALA A 46 -8.92 42.90 -10.32
CA ALA A 46 -9.72 43.30 -11.48
C ALA A 46 -10.43 44.66 -11.27
N GLY A 47 -10.48 45.16 -10.02
CA GLY A 47 -10.91 46.51 -9.67
C GLY A 47 -9.76 47.52 -9.55
N GLY A 48 -8.58 47.23 -10.13
CA GLY A 48 -7.35 47.99 -9.95
C GLY A 48 -6.64 47.67 -8.62
N GLY A 49 -5.58 48.42 -8.32
CA GLY A 49 -4.76 48.25 -7.11
C GLY A 49 -3.36 47.74 -7.42
N THR A 50 -2.79 46.87 -6.59
CA THR A 50 -1.38 46.47 -6.75
C THR A 50 -1.13 45.01 -6.34
N LEU A 51 -0.40 44.29 -7.20
CA LEU A 51 0.08 42.94 -6.96
C LEU A 51 1.54 42.99 -6.50
N TYR A 52 1.75 42.72 -5.22
CA TYR A 52 3.06 42.62 -4.59
C TYR A 52 3.62 41.20 -4.75
N LEU A 53 4.79 41.08 -5.35
CA LEU A 53 5.46 39.82 -5.65
C LEU A 53 6.58 39.57 -4.64
N VAL A 54 6.49 38.47 -3.89
CA VAL A 54 7.52 38.05 -2.91
C VAL A 54 8.17 36.73 -3.28
N THR A 55 9.37 36.46 -2.77
CA THR A 55 9.96 35.11 -2.81
C THR A 55 10.60 34.77 -1.47
N VAL A 56 10.66 33.48 -1.15
CA VAL A 56 11.28 32.97 0.08
C VAL A 56 12.65 32.38 -0.25
N ARG A 57 13.68 32.85 0.44
CA ARG A 57 15.07 32.38 0.35
C ARG A 57 15.37 31.40 1.50
N PRO A 58 16.48 30.64 1.45
CA PRO A 58 16.87 29.74 2.54
C PRO A 58 16.92 30.44 3.90
N GLY A 59 16.45 29.77 4.95
CA GLY A 59 16.30 30.36 6.29
C GLY A 59 15.03 31.19 6.51
N ASP A 60 13.96 30.93 5.74
CA ASP A 60 12.67 31.66 5.76
C ASP A 60 12.80 33.19 5.55
N VAL A 61 13.86 33.64 4.86
CA VAL A 61 14.06 35.05 4.56
C VAL A 61 13.12 35.47 3.41
N LEU A 62 12.25 36.45 3.68
CA LEU A 62 11.25 36.94 2.73
C LEU A 62 11.78 38.17 1.98
N TRP A 63 11.88 38.09 0.66
CA TRP A 63 12.21 39.23 -0.20
C TRP A 63 10.98 39.71 -0.95
N LEU A 64 10.76 41.01 -0.97
CA LEU A 64 9.85 41.68 -1.90
C LEU A 64 10.62 41.86 -3.20
N VAL A 65 10.18 41.18 -4.26
CA VAL A 65 10.91 41.12 -5.54
C VAL A 65 10.32 42.01 -6.63
N GLY A 66 9.07 42.46 -6.50
CA GLY A 66 8.48 43.43 -7.41
C GLY A 66 7.07 43.86 -7.04
N ARG A 67 6.56 44.90 -7.71
CA ARG A 67 5.25 45.52 -7.47
C ARG A 67 4.59 45.87 -8.81
N LEU A 68 3.60 45.07 -9.22
CA LEU A 68 2.82 45.30 -10.45
C LEU A 68 1.59 46.14 -10.15
N LYS A 69 1.54 47.38 -10.67
CA LYS A 69 0.43 48.33 -10.48
C LYS A 69 -0.66 48.13 -11.52
N ASP A 70 -1.91 48.23 -11.08
CA ASP A 70 -3.15 48.10 -11.87
C ASP A 70 -3.13 46.94 -12.90
N PRO A 71 -2.81 45.70 -12.45
CA PRO A 71 -2.62 44.58 -13.35
C PRO A 71 -3.95 44.11 -13.95
N THR A 72 -3.99 43.93 -15.26
CA THR A 72 -5.14 43.37 -15.99
C THR A 72 -4.97 41.86 -16.19
N PHE A 73 -6.05 41.09 -16.02
CA PHE A 73 -6.03 39.64 -16.29
C PHE A 73 -6.35 39.35 -17.76
N ASP A 74 -5.46 38.66 -18.47
CA ASP A 74 -5.63 38.34 -19.91
C ASP A 74 -6.39 37.04 -20.21
N GLY A 75 -6.88 36.37 -19.16
CA GLY A 75 -7.48 35.03 -19.21
C GLY A 75 -6.53 33.91 -18.72
N SER A 76 -5.23 34.18 -18.63
CA SER A 76 -4.20 33.22 -18.20
C SER A 76 -3.23 33.76 -17.14
N GLN A 77 -2.92 35.06 -17.20
CA GLN A 77 -1.95 35.75 -16.36
C GLN A 77 -2.39 37.20 -16.08
N TRP A 78 -1.80 37.79 -15.05
CA TRP A 78 -1.95 39.19 -14.69
C TRP A 78 -0.81 39.99 -15.30
N VAL A 79 -1.11 41.02 -16.09
CA VAL A 79 -0.14 41.81 -16.86
C VAL A 79 -0.25 43.30 -16.47
N ALA A 80 0.89 43.95 -16.31
CA ALA A 80 1.00 45.36 -15.93
C ALA A 80 2.17 46.03 -16.67
N ALA A 81 2.46 47.29 -16.33
CA ALA A 81 3.78 47.87 -16.62
C ALA A 81 4.89 47.04 -15.93
N ALA A 82 6.05 46.92 -16.58
CA ALA A 82 7.19 46.19 -16.04
C ALA A 82 7.65 46.78 -14.69
N ASN A 83 7.91 45.92 -13.71
CA ASN A 83 8.35 46.32 -12.38
C ASN A 83 9.69 47.09 -12.44
N ASP A 84 9.67 48.31 -11.89
CA ASP A 84 10.81 49.21 -11.72
C ASP A 84 11.44 49.11 -10.31
N ALA A 85 10.72 48.56 -9.34
CA ALA A 85 11.11 48.55 -7.95
C ALA A 85 12.26 47.57 -7.66
N PRO A 86 13.24 47.96 -6.81
CA PRO A 86 14.33 47.09 -6.42
C PRO A 86 13.85 45.96 -5.50
N ILE A 87 14.51 44.81 -5.59
CA ILE A 87 14.36 43.68 -4.68
C ILE A 87 14.87 44.12 -3.30
N VAL A 88 14.05 43.97 -2.27
CA VAL A 88 14.37 44.36 -0.89
C VAL A 88 14.04 43.23 0.09
N ASP A 89 14.85 43.13 1.15
CA ASP A 89 14.61 42.17 2.22
C ASP A 89 13.52 42.70 3.16
N ILE A 90 12.44 41.94 3.30
CA ILE A 90 11.29 42.28 4.13
C ILE A 90 11.09 41.25 5.27
N GLY A 91 12.12 40.53 5.68
CA GLY A 91 12.04 39.60 6.82
C GLY A 91 11.50 40.27 8.10
N GLN A 92 11.80 41.56 8.31
CA GLN A 92 11.27 42.37 9.42
C GLN A 92 9.79 42.79 9.27
N ALA A 93 9.17 42.56 8.12
CA ALA A 93 7.74 42.79 7.88
C ALA A 93 6.88 41.58 8.29
N ILE A 94 7.43 40.36 8.29
CA ILE A 94 6.69 39.12 8.56
C ILE A 94 5.82 39.20 9.83
N PRO A 95 6.31 39.64 11.02
CA PRO A 95 5.49 39.73 12.24
C PRO A 95 4.58 40.98 12.29
N LYS A 96 4.59 41.83 11.26
CA LYS A 96 3.80 43.07 11.16
C LYS A 96 2.68 42.99 10.12
N LEU A 97 2.78 42.07 9.15
CA LEU A 97 1.73 41.82 8.16
C LEU A 97 0.51 41.19 8.85
N VAL A 98 -0.68 41.75 8.61
CA VAL A 98 -1.95 41.36 9.25
C VAL A 98 -2.95 40.78 8.24
N PHE A 99 -2.90 41.19 6.97
CA PHE A 99 -3.83 40.86 5.89
C PHE A 99 -5.28 41.31 6.13
N ALA A 100 -6.05 41.42 5.04
CA ALA A 100 -7.45 41.86 5.07
C ALA A 100 -8.40 40.93 5.86
N ASN A 101 -7.92 39.77 6.33
CA ASN A 101 -8.65 38.84 7.18
C ASN A 101 -8.27 38.93 8.68
N GLY A 102 -7.39 39.86 9.06
CA GLY A 102 -6.93 40.03 10.44
C GLY A 102 -5.98 38.93 10.96
N LYS A 103 -5.44 38.08 10.09
CA LYS A 103 -4.58 36.94 10.44
C LYS A 103 -3.21 37.06 9.78
N GLY A 104 -2.25 37.59 10.53
CA GLY A 104 -0.85 37.72 10.10
C GLY A 104 -0.11 36.40 9.88
N LEU A 105 1.16 36.51 9.48
CA LEU A 105 2.01 35.35 9.18
C LEU A 105 2.57 34.69 10.45
N THR A 106 2.06 33.49 10.76
CA THR A 106 2.60 32.61 11.82
C THR A 106 3.15 31.30 11.23
N PRO A 107 4.19 31.34 10.38
CA PRO A 107 4.78 30.14 9.79
C PRO A 107 5.48 29.30 10.87
N LYS A 108 5.48 27.98 10.69
CA LYS A 108 6.48 27.11 11.35
C LYS A 108 7.86 27.32 10.69
N PRO A 109 8.98 27.11 11.38
CA PRO A 109 10.30 27.07 10.75
C PRO A 109 10.32 26.10 9.55
N GLY A 110 10.89 26.54 8.43
CA GLY A 110 10.90 25.86 7.13
C GLY A 110 9.59 25.96 6.32
N ALA A 111 8.53 26.56 6.87
CA ALA A 111 7.18 26.52 6.29
C ALA A 111 6.66 27.88 5.76
N LEU A 112 7.48 28.94 5.72
CA LEU A 112 7.02 30.24 5.20
C LEU A 112 6.62 30.16 3.72
N GLY A 113 7.39 29.44 2.91
CA GLY A 113 7.08 29.21 1.49
C GLY A 113 5.74 28.50 1.26
N MET A 114 5.39 27.53 2.12
CA MET A 114 4.09 26.86 2.07
C MET A 114 2.95 27.79 2.52
N SER A 115 3.19 28.59 3.57
CA SER A 115 2.20 29.54 4.12
C SER A 115 1.78 30.63 3.13
N LEU A 116 2.59 30.90 2.11
CA LEU A 116 2.37 31.91 1.07
C LEU A 116 1.91 31.34 -0.30
N GLN A 117 1.66 30.03 -0.42
CA GLN A 117 1.21 29.40 -1.68
C GLN A 117 -0.13 29.96 -2.21
N THR A 118 -1.04 30.36 -1.32
CA THR A 118 -2.28 31.05 -1.69
C THR A 118 -2.06 32.56 -1.61
N PRO A 119 -2.32 33.34 -2.68
CA PRO A 119 -2.26 34.80 -2.64
C PRO A 119 -3.11 35.38 -1.50
N ARG A 120 -2.62 36.45 -0.86
CA ARG A 120 -3.24 37.06 0.33
C ARG A 120 -3.69 38.49 -0.01
N LEU A 121 -4.97 38.77 0.20
CA LEU A 121 -5.48 40.15 0.12
C LEU A 121 -4.87 40.96 1.28
N LEU A 122 -4.20 42.06 0.94
CA LEU A 122 -3.53 42.95 1.90
C LEU A 122 -4.55 43.85 2.60
N ALA A 123 -4.34 44.15 3.88
CA ALA A 123 -4.98 45.29 4.52
C ALA A 123 -4.24 46.57 4.12
N ASP A 124 -4.89 47.74 4.19
CA ASP A 124 -4.25 49.01 3.80
C ASP A 124 -2.95 49.29 4.59
N SER A 125 -2.92 48.92 5.88
CA SER A 125 -1.71 48.97 6.71
C SER A 125 -0.55 48.08 6.24
N ASP A 126 -0.85 46.99 5.54
CA ASP A 126 0.18 46.14 4.93
C ASP A 126 0.71 46.77 3.63
N ILE A 127 -0.12 47.51 2.90
CA ILE A 127 0.27 48.24 1.69
C ILE A 127 1.25 49.35 2.07
N ASP A 128 0.90 50.18 3.05
CA ASP A 128 1.77 51.23 3.61
C ASP A 128 3.10 50.65 4.12
N LEU A 129 3.03 49.51 4.83
CA LEU A 129 4.21 48.81 5.31
C LEU A 129 5.12 48.37 4.15
N LEU A 130 4.58 47.73 3.10
CA LEU A 130 5.37 47.24 1.97
C LEU A 130 5.96 48.38 1.12
N ASP A 131 5.19 49.44 0.87
CA ASP A 131 5.68 50.61 0.14
C ASP A 131 6.72 51.42 0.93
N SER A 132 6.74 51.31 2.27
CA SER A 132 7.83 51.88 3.08
C SER A 132 9.20 51.22 2.83
N PHE A 133 9.24 49.94 2.43
CA PHE A 133 10.49 49.26 2.03
C PHE A 133 10.92 49.57 0.59
N LEU A 134 9.97 49.93 -0.29
CA LEU A 134 10.26 50.32 -1.68
C LEU A 134 10.61 51.80 -1.82
N SER A 135 10.20 52.63 -0.86
CA SER A 135 10.57 54.04 -0.78
C SER A 135 12.08 54.17 -0.52
N PRO A 136 12.84 54.93 -1.32
CA PRO A 136 14.26 55.12 -1.06
C PRO A 136 14.42 55.91 0.23
N THR A 137 14.79 55.21 1.31
CA THR A 137 15.12 55.83 2.60
C THR A 137 16.20 56.89 2.34
N PRO A 138 15.97 58.18 2.65
CA PRO A 138 16.96 59.22 2.44
C PRO A 138 18.25 58.83 3.15
N ALA A 139 19.35 58.73 2.39
CA ALA A 139 20.60 58.18 2.89
C ALA A 139 21.00 58.93 4.17
N PRO A 140 21.10 58.24 5.33
CA PRO A 140 21.32 58.91 6.60
C PRO A 140 22.63 59.70 6.52
N ALA A 141 22.56 60.99 6.90
CA ALA A 141 23.70 61.89 6.83
C ALA A 141 24.92 61.25 7.53
N PRO A 142 26.11 61.26 6.90
CA PRO A 142 27.21 60.39 7.28
C PRO A 142 27.60 60.61 8.75
N ALA A 143 27.39 59.57 9.56
CA ALA A 143 27.67 59.61 10.98
C ALA A 143 29.17 59.89 11.23
N PRO A 144 29.53 60.73 12.22
CA PRO A 144 30.92 61.06 12.50
C PRO A 144 31.72 59.80 12.83
N ALA A 145 32.93 59.70 12.26
CA ALA A 145 33.72 58.48 12.29
C ALA A 145 34.07 58.03 13.73
N PRO A 146 33.76 56.78 14.13
CA PRO A 146 34.09 56.29 15.47
C PRO A 146 35.60 56.10 15.64
N ALA A 147 36.11 56.50 16.81
CA ALA A 147 37.52 56.36 17.15
C ALA A 147 37.95 54.89 17.29
N ARG A 148 39.21 54.59 16.94
CA ARG A 148 39.81 53.25 17.08
C ARG A 148 39.77 52.75 18.52
N ALA A 149 39.04 51.67 18.77
CA ALA A 149 39.21 50.84 19.97
C ALA A 149 40.39 49.86 19.79
N VAL A 150 41.06 49.51 20.89
CA VAL A 150 42.27 48.66 20.91
C VAL A 150 41.90 47.19 21.11
N VAL A 151 42.62 46.28 20.44
CA VAL A 151 42.46 44.82 20.57
C VAL A 151 43.04 44.33 21.89
N VAL A 152 42.29 43.50 22.61
CA VAL A 152 42.77 42.71 23.77
C VAL A 152 42.39 41.25 23.54
N ALA A 153 43.31 40.32 23.84
CA ALA A 153 43.13 38.88 23.65
C ALA A 153 43.41 38.10 24.94
N SER A 154 42.55 37.12 25.29
CA SER A 154 42.90 35.90 26.05
C SER A 154 41.67 35.10 26.54
N ALA A 155 41.54 33.84 26.07
CA ALA A 155 40.86 32.71 26.76
C ALA A 155 41.16 31.42 25.96
N ARG A 156 42.23 30.68 26.26
CA ARG A 156 42.35 29.58 27.24
C ARG A 156 41.48 28.34 26.92
N PRO A 157 42.08 27.15 26.66
CA PRO A 157 41.35 25.96 26.21
C PRO A 157 40.59 25.22 27.31
N LYS A 158 39.63 24.39 26.89
CA LYS A 158 38.75 23.52 27.70
C LYS A 158 39.41 22.15 27.94
N PRO A 159 39.32 21.55 29.14
CA PRO A 159 39.99 20.28 29.45
C PRO A 159 39.30 19.04 28.84
N GLU A 160 40.09 17.99 28.63
CA GLU A 160 39.64 16.70 28.08
C GLU A 160 38.85 15.85 29.10
N PRO A 161 37.87 15.03 28.65
CA PRO A 161 37.19 14.06 29.50
C PRO A 161 38.06 12.81 29.73
N LYS A 162 38.13 12.33 30.97
CA LYS A 162 38.86 11.10 31.33
C LYS A 162 38.18 9.86 30.73
N SER A 163 38.99 8.94 30.20
CA SER A 163 38.55 7.65 29.68
C SER A 163 38.04 6.71 30.80
N LYS A 164 37.00 5.94 30.49
CA LYS A 164 36.43 4.90 31.35
C LYS A 164 37.17 3.56 31.10
N PRO A 165 37.45 2.73 32.12
CA PRO A 165 38.07 1.42 31.91
C PRO A 165 37.23 0.51 30.99
N ALA A 166 37.92 -0.26 30.14
CA ALA A 166 37.28 -1.25 29.28
C ALA A 166 36.81 -2.48 30.09
N PRO A 167 35.68 -3.11 29.73
CA PRO A 167 35.27 -4.39 30.31
C PRO A 167 36.21 -5.52 29.86
N ALA A 168 36.28 -6.60 30.65
CA ALA A 168 37.06 -7.78 30.32
C ALA A 168 36.54 -8.47 29.04
N PRO A 169 37.43 -9.09 28.23
CA PRO A 169 37.02 -9.76 26.99
C PRO A 169 36.10 -10.95 27.28
N ALA A 170 35.00 -11.04 26.53
CA ALA A 170 34.17 -12.25 26.50
C ALA A 170 34.97 -13.44 25.93
N PRO A 171 34.68 -14.68 26.34
CA PRO A 171 35.31 -15.87 25.75
C PRO A 171 35.03 -15.91 24.24
N ALA A 172 36.05 -16.28 23.45
CA ALA A 172 35.92 -16.35 22.01
C ALA A 172 34.83 -17.38 21.62
N PRO A 173 33.90 -17.04 20.71
CA PRO A 173 32.92 -18.01 20.23
C PRO A 173 33.62 -19.15 19.51
N ALA A 174 33.06 -20.36 19.61
CA ALA A 174 33.53 -21.50 18.85
C ALA A 174 33.45 -21.19 17.34
N PRO A 175 34.41 -21.66 16.52
CA PRO A 175 34.42 -21.36 15.09
C PRO A 175 33.15 -21.91 14.43
N THR A 176 32.34 -21.01 13.87
CA THR A 176 31.18 -21.37 13.06
C THR A 176 31.62 -22.26 11.90
N PRO A 177 30.90 -23.35 11.58
CA PRO A 177 31.19 -24.15 10.39
C PRO A 177 31.28 -23.25 9.15
N THR A 178 32.43 -23.27 8.49
CA THR A 178 32.64 -22.45 7.29
C THR A 178 31.85 -23.07 6.15
N ALA A 179 30.89 -22.32 5.60
CA ALA A 179 30.11 -22.76 4.45
C ALA A 179 31.05 -23.14 3.27
N PRO A 180 30.70 -24.15 2.46
CA PRO A 180 31.51 -24.55 1.33
C PRO A 180 31.59 -23.39 0.33
N LYS A 181 32.80 -22.84 0.15
CA LYS A 181 33.03 -21.72 -0.77
C LYS A 181 32.50 -22.07 -2.18
N PRO A 182 31.69 -21.20 -2.82
CA PRO A 182 31.15 -21.50 -4.15
C PRO A 182 32.25 -21.69 -5.21
N THR A 183 32.25 -22.86 -5.85
CA THR A 183 33.20 -23.26 -6.90
C THR A 183 32.48 -23.49 -8.23
N GLY A 184 32.57 -22.51 -9.14
CA GLY A 184 32.24 -22.68 -10.55
C GLY A 184 33.41 -23.18 -11.40
N PRO A 185 33.23 -23.28 -12.73
CA PRO A 185 34.28 -23.67 -13.67
C PRO A 185 35.43 -22.65 -13.73
N ALA A 186 36.63 -23.09 -14.13
CA ALA A 186 37.77 -22.19 -14.31
C ALA A 186 37.44 -21.07 -15.33
N PRO A 187 37.46 -19.79 -14.93
CA PRO A 187 36.85 -18.72 -15.73
C PRO A 187 37.69 -18.32 -16.95
N THR A 188 37.16 -18.59 -18.15
CA THR A 188 37.82 -18.26 -19.42
C THR A 188 37.41 -16.86 -19.91
N SER A 189 36.17 -16.46 -19.67
CA SER A 189 35.60 -15.18 -20.09
C SER A 189 35.90 -14.02 -19.13
N ALA A 190 35.65 -12.78 -19.56
CA ALA A 190 35.74 -11.61 -18.67
C ALA A 190 34.66 -11.65 -17.57
N ILE A 191 33.42 -11.90 -17.99
CA ILE A 191 32.25 -12.10 -17.13
C ILE A 191 32.51 -13.18 -16.07
N GLY A 192 33.00 -14.36 -16.47
CA GLY A 192 33.34 -15.44 -15.55
C GLY A 192 34.44 -15.08 -14.56
N ARG A 193 35.44 -14.26 -14.95
CA ARG A 193 36.44 -13.75 -14.01
C ARG A 193 35.84 -12.80 -12.97
N TRP A 194 34.89 -11.95 -13.38
CA TRP A 194 34.14 -11.12 -12.42
C TRP A 194 33.26 -11.97 -11.50
N LEU A 195 32.51 -12.94 -12.02
CA LEU A 195 31.67 -13.82 -11.19
C LEU A 195 32.51 -14.68 -10.23
N ALA A 196 33.65 -15.23 -10.66
CA ALA A 196 34.60 -15.94 -9.81
C ALA A 196 35.24 -15.04 -8.73
N THR A 197 35.40 -13.74 -9.03
CA THR A 197 35.83 -12.72 -8.05
C THR A 197 34.72 -12.46 -7.04
N ALA A 198 33.46 -12.31 -7.47
CA ALA A 198 32.31 -12.17 -6.58
C ALA A 198 32.17 -13.37 -5.64
N ALA A 199 32.22 -14.59 -6.19
CA ALA A 199 32.20 -15.85 -5.44
C ALA A 199 33.40 -16.01 -4.49
N SER A 200 34.51 -15.30 -4.75
CA SER A 200 35.68 -15.28 -3.86
C SER A 200 35.64 -14.23 -2.77
N ALA A 201 34.81 -13.19 -2.91
CA ALA A 201 34.65 -12.08 -1.97
C ALA A 201 33.34 -12.16 -1.15
N VAL A 202 32.41 -13.05 -1.53
CA VAL A 202 31.01 -13.11 -1.09
C VAL A 202 30.79 -12.98 0.43
N ASP A 203 31.55 -13.70 1.26
CA ASP A 203 31.39 -13.67 2.72
C ASP A 203 32.33 -12.66 3.41
N ALA A 204 33.56 -12.54 2.91
CA ALA A 204 34.61 -11.76 3.57
C ALA A 204 34.59 -10.27 3.21
N GLN A 205 34.08 -9.92 2.02
CA GLN A 205 34.10 -8.57 1.44
C GLN A 205 32.86 -8.37 0.54
N PRO A 206 31.63 -8.36 1.09
CA PRO A 206 30.40 -8.29 0.29
C PRO A 206 30.34 -7.05 -0.62
N GLY A 207 30.93 -5.92 -0.21
CA GLY A 207 31.06 -4.73 -1.06
C GLY A 207 31.96 -4.92 -2.30
N ALA A 208 33.00 -5.75 -2.20
CA ALA A 208 33.84 -6.10 -3.34
C ALA A 208 33.16 -7.12 -4.27
N ALA A 209 32.41 -8.08 -3.68
CA ALA A 209 31.55 -8.98 -4.46
C ALA A 209 30.46 -8.21 -5.21
N LEU A 210 29.83 -7.22 -4.58
CA LEU A 210 28.86 -6.32 -5.21
C LEU A 210 29.47 -5.57 -6.39
N GLN A 211 30.66 -5.00 -6.26
CA GLN A 211 31.33 -4.31 -7.38
C GLN A 211 31.57 -5.23 -8.58
N ALA A 212 31.95 -6.49 -8.34
CA ALA A 212 32.09 -7.47 -9.42
C ALA A 212 30.74 -7.83 -10.07
N ILE A 213 29.67 -8.01 -9.29
CA ILE A 213 28.30 -8.22 -9.80
C ILE A 213 27.80 -7.04 -10.64
N LEU A 214 28.04 -5.81 -10.18
CA LEU A 214 27.69 -4.59 -10.92
C LEU A 214 28.51 -4.46 -12.21
N GLN A 215 29.77 -4.88 -12.22
CA GLN A 215 30.58 -4.89 -13.44
C GLN A 215 30.09 -5.92 -14.47
N VAL A 216 29.65 -7.11 -14.04
CA VAL A 216 28.98 -8.06 -14.95
C VAL A 216 27.72 -7.43 -15.53
N TRP A 217 26.86 -6.80 -14.72
CA TRP A 217 25.64 -6.14 -15.21
C TRP A 217 25.94 -5.04 -16.24
N ARG A 218 27.01 -4.26 -16.03
CA ARG A 218 27.46 -3.19 -16.94
C ARG A 218 28.08 -3.73 -18.24
N GLU A 219 28.62 -4.95 -18.24
CA GLU A 219 29.11 -5.64 -19.45
C GLU A 219 28.00 -6.41 -20.20
N ARG A 220 27.11 -7.08 -19.47
CA ARG A 220 25.94 -7.81 -20.00
C ARG A 220 24.85 -7.97 -18.90
N PRO A 221 23.70 -7.28 -19.00
CA PRO A 221 22.71 -7.25 -17.92
C PRO A 221 21.89 -8.55 -17.87
N TYR A 222 22.30 -9.49 -17.01
CA TYR A 222 21.54 -10.70 -16.71
C TYR A 222 20.55 -10.46 -15.57
N ALA A 223 19.26 -10.75 -15.79
CA ALA A 223 18.21 -10.63 -14.75
C ALA A 223 18.54 -11.37 -13.45
N ALA A 224 19.25 -12.51 -13.52
CA ALA A 224 19.71 -13.29 -12.36
C ALA A 224 20.66 -12.52 -11.41
N LEU A 225 21.27 -11.41 -11.85
CA LEU A 225 22.12 -10.56 -11.00
C LEU A 225 21.30 -9.70 -10.04
N ILE A 226 20.00 -9.51 -10.26
CA ILE A 226 19.12 -8.68 -9.41
C ILE A 226 19.10 -9.15 -7.95
N PRO A 227 18.65 -10.39 -7.62
CA PRO A 227 18.61 -10.84 -6.23
C PRO A 227 20.00 -10.94 -5.59
N LEU A 228 21.04 -11.27 -6.38
CA LEU A 228 22.42 -11.30 -5.90
C LEU A 228 22.92 -9.91 -5.49
N ALA A 229 22.60 -8.89 -6.30
CA ALA A 229 22.94 -7.50 -6.01
C ALA A 229 22.13 -6.92 -4.84
N GLU A 230 20.83 -7.23 -4.73
CA GLU A 230 20.00 -6.84 -3.57
C GLU A 230 20.57 -7.46 -2.27
N ALA A 231 20.84 -8.77 -2.25
CA ALA A 231 21.41 -9.46 -1.08
C ALA A 231 22.83 -8.98 -0.70
N LEU A 232 23.70 -8.73 -1.68
CA LEU A 232 25.03 -8.17 -1.42
C LEU A 232 24.98 -6.70 -0.99
N SER A 233 24.00 -5.92 -1.45
CA SER A 233 23.76 -4.54 -0.98
C SER A 233 23.47 -4.52 0.51
N GLU A 234 22.56 -5.38 0.97
CA GLU A 234 22.18 -5.50 2.38
C GLU A 234 23.35 -5.94 3.28
N ARG A 235 24.20 -6.86 2.81
CA ARG A 235 25.42 -7.28 3.52
C ARG A 235 26.54 -6.22 3.54
N ALA A 236 26.49 -5.17 2.70
CA ALA A 236 27.61 -4.26 2.45
C ALA A 236 27.35 -2.78 2.75
N GLU A 237 26.11 -2.39 3.05
CA GLU A 237 25.72 -0.98 3.18
C GLU A 237 26.23 -0.29 4.45
N SER A 238 26.15 1.04 4.44
CA SER A 238 26.37 1.86 5.62
C SER A 238 25.21 1.75 6.63
N SER A 239 25.49 1.96 7.91
CA SER A 239 24.44 1.98 8.94
C SER A 239 23.36 3.04 8.71
N VAL A 240 23.69 4.14 8.01
CA VAL A 240 22.74 5.20 7.64
C VAL A 240 21.80 4.72 6.52
N ALA A 241 22.31 3.94 5.57
CA ALA A 241 21.50 3.27 4.56
C ALA A 241 20.60 2.18 5.19
N ALA A 242 21.08 1.41 6.16
CA ALA A 242 20.24 0.45 6.89
C ALA A 242 19.03 1.12 7.57
N THR A 243 19.22 2.26 8.24
CA THR A 243 18.12 3.09 8.80
C THR A 243 17.17 3.62 7.73
N LEU A 244 17.66 3.82 6.50
CA LEU A 244 16.84 4.21 5.36
C LEU A 244 16.07 3.01 4.75
N ARG A 245 16.62 1.78 4.79
CA ARG A 245 15.87 0.56 4.41
C ARG A 245 14.77 0.26 5.43
N SER A 246 15.04 0.29 6.73
CA SER A 246 13.99 0.04 7.74
C SER A 246 12.79 0.98 7.57
N GLY A 247 13.05 2.25 7.24
CA GLY A 247 12.04 3.28 7.01
C GLY A 247 12.02 4.35 8.10
N ASP A 248 12.96 4.29 9.06
CA ASP A 248 13.16 5.31 10.09
C ASP A 248 13.87 6.57 9.52
N GLY A 249 14.53 6.44 8.36
CA GLY A 249 15.19 7.53 7.65
C GLY A 249 14.23 8.49 6.94
N ASP A 250 14.42 9.80 7.16
CA ASP A 250 13.67 10.89 6.55
C ASP A 250 14.23 11.33 5.17
N GLU A 251 13.73 12.43 4.61
CA GLU A 251 14.24 12.97 3.34
C GLU A 251 15.67 13.51 3.46
N SER A 252 16.05 14.07 4.62
CA SER A 252 17.44 14.51 4.83
C SER A 252 18.40 13.31 4.87
N THR A 253 17.99 12.23 5.53
CA THR A 253 18.70 10.93 5.53
C THR A 253 18.83 10.38 4.11
N TRP A 254 17.75 10.40 3.31
CA TRP A 254 17.80 9.96 1.91
C TRP A 254 18.82 10.77 1.09
N HIS A 255 18.81 12.10 1.21
CA HIS A 255 19.77 12.96 0.50
C HIS A 255 21.22 12.79 0.98
N VAL A 256 21.47 12.49 2.26
CA VAL A 256 22.81 12.16 2.77
C VAL A 256 23.33 10.86 2.15
N VAL A 257 22.51 9.81 2.14
CA VAL A 257 22.88 8.51 1.55
C VAL A 257 23.04 8.60 0.03
N ALA A 258 22.16 9.34 -0.66
CA ALA A 258 22.26 9.57 -2.09
C ALA A 258 23.53 10.36 -2.46
N GLY A 259 23.82 11.43 -1.70
CA GLY A 259 24.97 12.31 -1.91
C GLY A 259 26.33 11.69 -1.56
N ALA A 260 26.35 10.66 -0.70
CA ALA A 260 27.56 9.87 -0.44
C ALA A 260 28.01 9.05 -1.66
N GLY A 261 27.10 8.77 -2.61
CA GLY A 261 27.42 8.18 -3.91
C GLY A 261 27.83 6.70 -3.89
N HIS A 262 27.97 6.05 -2.73
CA HIS A 262 28.38 4.65 -2.65
C HIS A 262 27.41 3.73 -3.41
N ASP A 263 27.95 2.68 -4.03
CA ASP A 263 27.15 1.64 -4.70
C ASP A 263 26.53 0.65 -3.70
N ALA A 264 27.12 0.46 -2.51
CA ALA A 264 26.59 -0.43 -1.48
C ALA A 264 25.24 0.05 -0.91
N ASP A 265 25.06 1.36 -0.80
CA ASP A 265 23.87 1.99 -0.23
C ASP A 265 22.66 2.05 -1.19
N VAL A 266 22.84 1.72 -2.48
CA VAL A 266 21.79 1.82 -3.51
C VAL A 266 20.56 0.96 -3.19
N GLY A 267 20.74 -0.23 -2.59
CA GLY A 267 19.61 -1.07 -2.20
C GLY A 267 18.66 -0.40 -1.20
N ALA A 268 19.19 0.42 -0.27
CA ALA A 268 18.37 1.22 0.64
C ALA A 268 17.73 2.44 -0.06
N LEU A 269 18.45 3.10 -0.98
CA LEU A 269 17.89 4.19 -1.79
C LEU A 269 16.72 3.69 -2.64
N CYS A 270 16.83 2.49 -3.21
CA CYS A 270 15.77 1.77 -3.92
C CYS A 270 14.58 1.41 -3.01
N ALA A 271 14.81 0.68 -1.91
CA ALA A 271 13.75 0.25 -1.00
C ALA A 271 13.04 1.41 -0.27
N SER A 272 13.65 2.59 -0.21
CA SER A 272 13.01 3.81 0.30
C SER A 272 12.32 4.63 -0.80
N PHE A 273 12.73 4.51 -2.07
CA PHE A 273 12.08 5.16 -3.22
C PHE A 273 10.63 4.71 -3.39
N GLU A 274 10.39 3.41 -3.31
CA GLU A 274 9.06 2.80 -3.51
C GLU A 274 8.03 3.24 -2.47
N ARG A 275 8.49 3.65 -1.27
CA ARG A 275 7.67 4.19 -0.17
C ARG A 275 7.58 5.72 -0.17
N ALA A 276 8.19 6.40 -1.14
CA ALA A 276 8.25 7.86 -1.17
C ALA A 276 6.93 8.49 -1.66
N LYS A 277 6.60 9.68 -1.13
CA LYS A 277 5.46 10.48 -1.63
C LYS A 277 5.79 11.05 -3.01
N LEU A 278 4.78 11.30 -3.86
CA LEU A 278 4.96 11.78 -5.24
C LEU A 278 5.98 12.93 -5.38
N ASP A 279 5.87 13.97 -4.56
CA ASP A 279 6.78 15.13 -4.58
C ASP A 279 8.24 14.76 -4.25
N HIS A 280 8.45 13.67 -3.50
CA HIS A 280 9.76 13.13 -3.15
C HIS A 280 10.26 12.19 -4.26
N ILE A 281 9.41 11.35 -4.86
CA ILE A 281 9.75 10.51 -6.03
C ILE A 281 10.36 11.38 -7.15
N HIS A 282 9.79 12.57 -7.40
CA HIS A 282 10.35 13.57 -8.33
C HIS A 282 11.80 14.00 -8.00
N GLN A 283 12.14 14.15 -6.72
CA GLN A 283 13.45 14.60 -6.24
C GLN A 283 14.46 13.45 -6.13
N ARG A 284 13.96 12.24 -5.84
CA ARG A 284 14.76 11.02 -5.65
C ARG A 284 15.09 10.29 -6.94
N ALA A 285 14.32 10.49 -8.00
CA ALA A 285 14.53 9.78 -9.27
C ALA A 285 15.87 10.20 -9.91
N GLU A 286 16.10 11.51 -10.04
CA GLU A 286 17.26 12.06 -10.74
C GLU A 286 18.63 11.65 -10.13
N PRO A 287 18.83 11.60 -8.79
CA PRO A 287 20.06 11.06 -8.21
C PRO A 287 20.21 9.54 -8.28
N LEU A 288 19.12 8.78 -8.38
CA LEU A 288 19.18 7.33 -8.62
C LEU A 288 19.59 7.03 -10.06
N THR A 289 19.10 7.80 -11.02
CA THR A 289 19.20 7.49 -12.46
C THR A 289 20.31 8.26 -13.18
N ALA A 290 20.99 9.18 -12.50
CA ALA A 290 22.30 9.70 -12.89
C ALA A 290 23.47 8.74 -12.58
N ARG A 291 23.20 7.60 -11.91
CA ARG A 291 24.19 6.56 -11.64
C ARG A 291 24.45 5.68 -12.88
N PRO A 292 25.59 4.97 -12.95
CA PRO A 292 25.80 3.91 -13.95
C PRO A 292 24.71 2.83 -13.87
N PRO A 293 24.48 2.05 -14.95
CA PRO A 293 23.52 0.95 -14.95
C PRO A 293 23.72 -0.01 -13.77
N ASP A 294 22.61 -0.33 -13.11
CA ASP A 294 22.53 -1.08 -11.86
C ASP A 294 21.27 -1.97 -11.86
N PRO A 295 21.36 -3.26 -11.50
CA PRO A 295 20.21 -4.17 -11.48
C PRO A 295 19.15 -3.79 -10.45
N ARG A 296 19.53 -3.16 -9.32
CA ARG A 296 18.62 -2.80 -8.23
C ARG A 296 17.76 -1.60 -8.60
N VAL A 297 18.28 -0.69 -9.43
CA VAL A 297 17.50 0.42 -10.01
C VAL A 297 16.56 -0.12 -11.08
N ALA A 298 16.99 -1.06 -11.92
CA ALA A 298 16.12 -1.74 -12.88
C ALA A 298 14.91 -2.41 -12.18
N ALA A 299 15.15 -3.17 -11.11
CA ALA A 299 14.10 -3.84 -10.35
C ALA A 299 13.05 -2.88 -9.75
N VAL A 300 13.47 -1.70 -9.25
CA VAL A 300 12.53 -0.64 -8.82
C VAL A 300 11.72 -0.13 -10.00
N LEU A 301 12.36 0.13 -11.15
CA LEU A 301 11.66 0.59 -12.36
C LEU A 301 10.64 -0.44 -12.87
N HIS A 302 10.94 -1.75 -12.77
CA HIS A 302 10.00 -2.84 -13.06
C HIS A 302 8.77 -2.78 -12.15
N ARG A 303 9.00 -2.72 -10.83
CA ARG A 303 7.93 -2.69 -9.81
C ARG A 303 7.04 -1.45 -9.96
N LEU A 304 7.61 -0.30 -10.34
CA LEU A 304 6.85 0.92 -10.66
C LEU A 304 6.01 0.80 -11.93
N LEU A 305 6.51 0.15 -12.99
CA LEU A 305 5.74 -0.06 -14.23
C LEU A 305 4.54 -0.98 -14.00
N LEU A 306 4.73 -2.06 -13.23
CA LEU A 306 3.67 -3.02 -12.86
C LEU A 306 2.64 -2.40 -11.90
N ALA A 307 3.08 -1.64 -10.91
CA ALA A 307 2.24 -1.01 -9.88
C ALA A 307 2.36 0.52 -9.89
N PRO A 308 1.83 1.22 -10.92
CA PRO A 308 2.03 2.66 -11.11
C PRO A 308 1.40 3.50 -9.99
N PRO A 309 2.20 4.17 -9.13
CA PRO A 309 1.70 4.86 -7.93
C PRO A 309 1.13 6.26 -8.22
N PHE A 310 1.26 6.76 -9.45
CA PHE A 310 0.71 8.04 -9.88
C PHE A 310 0.19 7.99 -11.32
N ARG A 311 -1.07 8.40 -11.51
CA ARG A 311 -1.89 8.16 -12.71
C ARG A 311 -2.49 9.44 -13.30
N SER A 312 -2.12 10.61 -12.78
CA SER A 312 -2.56 11.92 -13.26
C SER A 312 -1.75 12.38 -14.47
N THR A 313 -2.32 13.22 -15.33
CA THR A 313 -1.56 13.81 -16.45
C THR A 313 -0.41 14.71 -15.97
N SER A 314 -0.52 15.29 -14.77
CA SER A 314 0.57 16.07 -14.14
C SER A 314 1.83 15.27 -13.85
N SER A 315 1.77 13.94 -13.79
CA SER A 315 2.95 13.07 -13.61
C SER A 315 3.58 12.59 -14.94
N GLN A 316 3.09 13.05 -16.10
CA GLN A 316 3.73 12.80 -17.40
C GLN A 316 5.24 13.14 -17.43
N PRO A 317 5.74 14.23 -16.79
CA PRO A 317 7.18 14.55 -16.83
C PRO A 317 8.04 13.53 -16.09
N ILE A 318 7.57 12.99 -14.95
CA ILE A 318 8.31 11.97 -14.20
C ILE A 318 8.23 10.62 -14.90
N TRP A 319 7.07 10.21 -15.42
CA TRP A 319 7.00 9.02 -16.27
C TRP A 319 7.91 9.11 -17.50
N THR A 320 8.07 10.29 -18.10
CA THR A 320 8.99 10.49 -19.22
C THR A 320 10.44 10.19 -18.84
N LYS A 321 10.93 10.72 -17.71
CA LYS A 321 12.24 10.34 -17.16
C LYS A 321 12.32 8.85 -16.86
N LEU A 322 11.32 8.28 -16.16
CA LEU A 322 11.34 6.86 -15.79
C LEU A 322 11.49 5.95 -17.01
N PHE A 323 10.84 6.22 -18.15
CA PHE A 323 11.06 5.47 -19.39
C PHE A 323 12.44 5.69 -20.01
N GLU A 324 12.98 6.91 -19.98
CA GLU A 324 14.37 7.20 -20.41
C GLU A 324 15.38 6.38 -19.59
N HIS A 325 15.07 6.11 -18.32
CA HIS A 325 15.91 5.32 -17.42
C HIS A 325 15.67 3.81 -17.59
N VAL A 326 14.43 3.34 -17.78
CA VAL A 326 14.14 1.95 -18.20
C VAL A 326 14.96 1.57 -19.43
N LEU A 327 15.11 2.50 -20.38
CA LEU A 327 15.93 2.33 -21.59
C LEU A 327 17.45 2.42 -21.37
N ALA A 328 17.91 2.75 -20.16
CA ALA A 328 19.30 2.68 -19.70
C ALA A 328 19.63 1.39 -18.93
N HIS A 329 18.62 0.56 -18.62
CA HIS A 329 18.76 -0.79 -18.04
C HIS A 329 18.20 -1.87 -19.00
N PRO A 330 18.74 -2.04 -20.22
CA PRO A 330 18.16 -2.93 -21.22
C PRO A 330 18.43 -4.42 -20.92
N ASP A 331 17.59 -5.04 -20.07
CA ASP A 331 17.70 -6.46 -19.67
C ASP A 331 16.45 -7.29 -20.04
N PRO A 332 16.55 -8.64 -20.12
CA PRO A 332 15.43 -9.51 -20.48
C PRO A 332 14.17 -9.33 -19.62
N ALA A 333 14.32 -9.09 -18.31
CA ALA A 333 13.18 -8.83 -17.43
C ALA A 333 12.54 -7.47 -17.70
N THR A 334 13.33 -6.43 -18.02
CA THR A 334 12.79 -5.14 -18.49
C THR A 334 11.89 -5.30 -19.71
N LEU A 335 12.31 -6.08 -20.71
CA LEU A 335 11.50 -6.32 -21.91
C LEU A 335 10.22 -7.11 -21.60
N ALA A 336 10.29 -8.14 -20.75
CA ALA A 336 9.13 -8.88 -20.30
C ALA A 336 8.11 -8.00 -19.57
N VAL A 337 8.56 -7.16 -18.63
CA VAL A 337 7.70 -6.24 -17.87
C VAL A 337 7.08 -5.16 -18.76
N VAL A 338 7.83 -4.62 -19.72
CA VAL A 338 7.29 -3.64 -20.69
C VAL A 338 6.18 -4.28 -21.53
N ARG A 339 6.34 -5.54 -21.97
CA ARG A 339 5.28 -6.29 -22.68
C ARG A 339 4.07 -6.60 -21.82
N GLU A 340 4.26 -7.04 -20.57
CA GLU A 340 3.18 -7.31 -19.61
C GLU A 340 2.31 -6.05 -19.40
N VAL A 341 2.95 -4.90 -19.16
CA VAL A 341 2.27 -3.62 -18.93
C VAL A 341 1.70 -3.01 -20.22
N ALA A 342 2.25 -3.33 -21.40
CA ALA A 342 1.70 -2.94 -22.70
C ALA A 342 0.47 -3.76 -23.13
N ALA A 343 0.44 -5.05 -22.78
CA ALA A 343 -0.72 -5.92 -23.00
C ALA A 343 -1.86 -5.64 -22.00
N GLY A 344 -1.52 -5.23 -20.77
CA GLY A 344 -2.46 -4.77 -19.77
C GLY A 344 -3.04 -3.38 -20.07
N SER A 345 -4.19 -3.07 -19.48
CA SER A 345 -4.75 -1.71 -19.54
C SER A 345 -4.13 -0.81 -18.46
N PHE A 346 -3.32 0.18 -18.85
CA PHE A 346 -2.69 1.09 -17.89
C PHE A 346 -3.76 1.91 -17.12
N PRO A 347 -3.88 1.75 -15.79
CA PRO A 347 -5.10 2.09 -15.04
C PRO A 347 -5.18 3.57 -14.64
N ALA A 348 -5.33 4.43 -15.65
CA ALA A 348 -5.34 5.89 -15.55
C ALA A 348 -6.49 6.53 -16.36
N GLY A 349 -6.60 7.86 -16.33
CA GLY A 349 -7.54 8.59 -17.19
C GLY A 349 -7.12 8.53 -18.66
N LYS A 350 -8.10 8.49 -19.58
CA LYS A 350 -7.92 8.24 -21.04
C LYS A 350 -6.68 8.90 -21.69
N SER A 351 -6.45 10.19 -21.42
CA SER A 351 -5.29 10.93 -21.95
C SER A 351 -3.96 10.38 -21.44
N MET A 352 -3.88 10.03 -20.16
CA MET A 352 -2.67 9.48 -19.55
C MET A 352 -2.42 8.04 -20.01
N THR A 353 -3.46 7.20 -20.11
CA THR A 353 -3.35 5.85 -20.67
C THR A 353 -2.78 5.89 -22.10
N ALA A 354 -3.30 6.77 -22.98
CA ALA A 354 -2.77 6.91 -24.34
C ALA A 354 -1.29 7.33 -24.39
N ILE A 355 -0.86 8.25 -23.51
CA ILE A 355 0.54 8.67 -23.38
C ILE A 355 1.43 7.52 -22.89
N MET A 356 0.94 6.72 -21.94
CA MET A 356 1.69 5.59 -21.38
C MET A 356 1.81 4.44 -22.38
N THR A 357 0.73 4.07 -23.09
CA THR A 357 0.76 3.06 -24.16
C THR A 357 1.75 3.45 -25.27
N ALA A 358 1.73 4.70 -25.72
CA ALA A 358 2.68 5.18 -26.73
C ALA A 358 4.15 5.12 -26.25
N LYS A 359 4.40 5.35 -24.96
CA LYS A 359 5.74 5.22 -24.35
C LYS A 359 6.16 3.77 -24.16
N LEU A 360 5.24 2.87 -23.80
CA LEU A 360 5.50 1.43 -23.68
C LEU A 360 5.90 0.83 -25.03
N VAL A 361 5.13 1.08 -26.09
CA VAL A 361 5.46 0.62 -27.45
C VAL A 361 6.82 1.14 -27.92
N ALA A 362 7.07 2.45 -27.80
CA ALA A 362 8.37 3.04 -28.16
C ALA A 362 9.54 2.60 -27.25
N THR A 363 9.25 1.99 -26.09
CA THR A 363 10.24 1.37 -25.21
C THR A 363 10.51 -0.07 -25.65
N GLU A 364 9.47 -0.85 -25.94
CA GLU A 364 9.59 -2.21 -26.46
C GLU A 364 10.38 -2.25 -27.77
N GLU A 365 10.01 -1.42 -28.75
CA GLU A 365 10.71 -1.30 -30.05
C GLU A 365 12.23 -1.06 -29.86
N ARG A 366 12.60 -0.26 -28.85
CA ARG A 366 14.01 0.05 -28.55
C ARG A 366 14.74 -1.08 -27.83
N LEU A 367 14.06 -1.81 -26.94
CA LEU A 367 14.62 -2.97 -26.25
C LEU A 367 14.79 -4.16 -27.20
N VAL A 368 13.80 -4.44 -28.06
CA VAL A 368 13.91 -5.44 -29.13
C VAL A 368 15.05 -5.08 -30.09
N LYS A 369 15.15 -3.80 -30.50
CA LYS A 369 16.26 -3.32 -31.34
C LYS A 369 17.65 -3.41 -30.68
N ALA A 370 17.71 -3.45 -29.34
CA ALA A 370 18.95 -3.63 -28.59
C ALA A 370 19.33 -5.12 -28.40
N ASP A 371 18.63 -6.05 -29.04
CA ASP A 371 18.84 -7.51 -28.97
C ASP A 371 18.86 -8.06 -27.54
N VAL A 372 17.98 -7.50 -26.70
CA VAL A 372 17.88 -7.82 -25.28
C VAL A 372 17.48 -9.28 -25.04
N GLU A 373 16.73 -9.90 -25.97
CA GLU A 373 16.37 -11.32 -25.90
C GLU A 373 17.60 -12.25 -26.02
N ALA A 374 18.67 -11.82 -26.72
CA ALA A 374 19.94 -12.55 -26.82
C ALA A 374 20.85 -12.38 -25.59
N MET A 375 20.45 -11.62 -24.57
CA MET A 375 21.22 -11.42 -23.33
C MET A 375 21.08 -12.58 -22.33
N VAL A 376 21.01 -13.81 -22.82
CA VAL A 376 21.03 -15.04 -22.02
C VAL A 376 22.45 -15.31 -21.50
N PRO A 377 22.64 -15.73 -20.23
CA PRO A 377 23.93 -16.22 -19.74
C PRO A 377 24.40 -17.44 -20.54
N ASP A 378 25.66 -17.44 -20.98
CA ASP A 378 26.34 -18.65 -21.44
C ASP A 378 26.56 -19.63 -20.28
N ASP A 379 27.01 -20.85 -20.59
CA ASP A 379 27.09 -21.92 -19.59
C ASP A 379 28.19 -21.68 -18.53
N GLU A 380 29.24 -20.90 -18.84
CA GLU A 380 30.24 -20.47 -17.85
C GLU A 380 29.63 -19.46 -16.88
N ALA A 381 28.95 -18.43 -17.42
CA ALA A 381 28.25 -17.44 -16.61
C ALA A 381 27.12 -18.06 -15.77
N ARG A 382 26.33 -18.99 -16.34
CA ARG A 382 25.23 -19.67 -15.64
C ARG A 382 25.74 -20.51 -14.46
N ALA A 383 26.74 -21.36 -14.68
CA ALA A 383 27.31 -22.18 -13.60
C ALA A 383 27.86 -21.35 -12.43
N TRP A 384 28.43 -20.16 -12.70
CA TRP A 384 28.85 -19.23 -11.66
C TRP A 384 27.69 -18.49 -10.99
N LEU A 385 26.65 -18.09 -11.73
CA LEU A 385 25.43 -17.49 -11.18
C LEU A 385 24.68 -18.46 -10.26
N ASP A 386 24.57 -19.73 -10.63
CA ASP A 386 23.94 -20.78 -9.83
C ASP A 386 24.72 -21.02 -8.52
N ALA A 387 26.06 -21.09 -8.60
CA ALA A 387 26.93 -21.22 -7.43
C ALA A 387 26.88 -19.99 -6.49
N LEU A 388 26.80 -18.78 -7.06
CA LEU A 388 26.59 -17.55 -6.29
C LEU A 388 25.22 -17.50 -5.62
N SER A 389 24.17 -17.92 -6.34
CA SER A 389 22.80 -18.00 -5.84
C SER A 389 22.71 -18.92 -4.64
N ALA A 390 23.28 -20.13 -4.73
CA ALA A 390 23.30 -21.11 -3.65
C ALA A 390 24.10 -20.69 -2.40
N ALA A 391 25.00 -19.70 -2.51
CA ALA A 391 25.79 -19.16 -1.39
C ALA A 391 25.24 -17.85 -0.81
N LEU A 392 24.56 -17.03 -1.62
CA LEU A 392 24.01 -15.74 -1.20
C LEU A 392 22.57 -15.82 -0.71
N LEU A 393 21.74 -16.55 -1.45
CA LEU A 393 20.33 -16.69 -1.17
C LEU A 393 20.15 -17.93 -0.28
N PRO A 394 19.33 -17.87 0.77
CA PRO A 394 19.21 -18.99 1.70
C PRO A 394 18.66 -20.22 0.99
N THR A 395 19.49 -21.26 0.86
CA THR A 395 19.04 -22.60 0.51
C THR A 395 18.09 -23.08 1.61
N VAL A 396 16.79 -23.11 1.27
CA VAL A 396 15.68 -23.39 2.20
C VAL A 396 15.89 -24.68 3.01
N ALA A 397 16.66 -25.64 2.47
CA ALA A 397 17.06 -26.86 3.16
C ALA A 397 17.91 -26.63 4.44
N GLU A 398 18.90 -25.73 4.44
CA GLU A 398 19.83 -25.59 5.57
C GLU A 398 19.33 -24.61 6.65
N SER A 399 18.44 -23.68 6.29
CA SER A 399 17.62 -22.97 7.29
C SER A 399 16.61 -23.89 8.00
N VAL A 400 16.48 -25.14 7.54
CA VAL A 400 15.70 -26.22 8.18
C VAL A 400 16.64 -27.36 8.64
N ALA A 401 17.80 -27.00 9.18
CA ALA A 401 18.28 -27.72 10.36
C ALA A 401 17.13 -27.79 11.41
N PRO A 402 16.99 -28.85 12.22
CA PRO A 402 15.82 -29.08 13.06
C PRO A 402 15.74 -28.20 14.32
N VAL A 403 15.81 -26.89 14.13
CA VAL A 403 14.76 -26.00 14.61
C VAL A 403 13.44 -26.64 14.16
N ALA A 404 12.83 -27.43 15.05
CA ALA A 404 11.61 -28.19 14.76
C ALA A 404 10.50 -27.25 14.26
N LEU A 405 9.42 -27.80 13.67
CA LEU A 405 8.27 -27.02 13.20
C LEU A 405 7.74 -26.02 14.25
N THR A 406 8.04 -26.26 15.54
CA THR A 406 8.16 -25.30 16.63
C THR A 406 8.04 -23.82 16.24
N PRO A 407 8.95 -23.02 15.63
CA PRO A 407 8.67 -21.58 15.49
C PRO A 407 7.41 -21.22 14.69
N LEU A 408 7.07 -21.95 13.63
CA LEU A 408 5.88 -21.68 12.81
C LEU A 408 4.62 -22.34 13.39
N ALA A 409 4.72 -23.53 13.97
CA ALA A 409 3.64 -24.16 14.74
C ALA A 409 3.37 -23.40 16.06
N THR A 410 4.38 -22.74 16.64
CA THR A 410 4.28 -21.84 17.79
C THR A 410 3.75 -20.50 17.34
N LEU A 411 4.09 -19.98 16.16
CA LEU A 411 3.40 -18.82 15.62
C LEU A 411 1.91 -19.14 15.43
N ALA A 412 1.57 -20.31 14.88
CA ALA A 412 0.19 -20.78 14.73
C ALA A 412 -0.54 -21.16 16.04
N ALA A 413 0.19 -21.42 17.13
CA ALA A 413 -0.37 -21.75 18.46
C ALA A 413 -0.24 -20.64 19.51
N THR A 414 0.51 -19.57 19.22
CA THR A 414 0.59 -18.34 20.03
C THR A 414 -0.08 -17.14 19.36
N LEU A 415 -0.32 -17.20 18.04
CA LEU A 415 -1.63 -16.81 17.53
C LEU A 415 -2.65 -17.70 18.25
N PRO A 416 -3.53 -17.15 19.10
CA PRO A 416 -4.55 -17.96 19.74
C PRO A 416 -5.48 -18.54 18.68
N ALA A 417 -5.94 -19.78 18.87
CA ALA A 417 -6.99 -20.40 18.03
C ALA A 417 -8.29 -19.57 17.99
N LYS A 418 -8.44 -18.62 18.91
CA LYS A 418 -9.29 -17.44 18.79
C LYS A 418 -8.43 -16.16 18.73
N ALA A 419 -7.99 -15.78 17.54
CA ALA A 419 -7.76 -14.35 17.28
C ALA A 419 -9.12 -13.66 17.46
N GLU A 420 -9.24 -12.71 18.38
CA GLU A 420 -10.53 -12.03 18.58
C GLU A 420 -10.94 -11.28 17.29
N PRO A 421 -12.23 -11.21 16.95
CA PRO A 421 -12.71 -10.48 15.77
C PRO A 421 -12.33 -8.99 15.83
N GLY A 422 -11.20 -8.64 15.23
CA GLY A 422 -10.57 -7.31 15.35
C GLY A 422 -9.08 -7.32 15.68
N ALA A 423 -8.46 -8.47 15.95
CA ALA A 423 -7.01 -8.58 16.11
C ALA A 423 -6.27 -8.10 14.83
N VAL A 424 -5.36 -7.14 15.02
CA VAL A 424 -4.56 -6.52 13.95
C VAL A 424 -3.14 -7.07 14.01
N HIS A 425 -2.70 -7.68 12.92
CA HIS A 425 -1.32 -8.08 12.69
C HIS A 425 -0.68 -7.16 11.66
N THR A 426 0.66 -7.09 11.61
CA THR A 426 1.36 -6.34 10.56
C THR A 426 2.13 -7.30 9.66
N PHE A 427 2.09 -7.04 8.35
CA PHE A 427 2.59 -7.96 7.34
C PHE A 427 3.22 -7.18 6.18
N GLY A 428 4.55 -7.13 6.12
CA GLY A 428 5.27 -6.26 5.17
C GLY A 428 4.96 -4.75 5.33
N GLY A 429 4.47 -4.33 6.50
CA GLY A 429 3.98 -2.96 6.77
C GLY A 429 2.48 -2.74 6.49
N LEU A 430 1.78 -3.70 5.88
CA LEU A 430 0.32 -3.69 5.73
C LEU A 430 -0.36 -4.19 7.01
N THR A 431 -1.61 -3.78 7.25
CA THR A 431 -2.45 -4.34 8.31
C THR A 431 -3.10 -5.63 7.82
N ALA A 432 -2.76 -6.76 8.44
CA ALA A 432 -3.33 -8.07 8.15
C ALA A 432 -4.48 -8.41 9.12
N ARG A 433 -5.54 -8.98 8.56
CA ARG A 433 -6.73 -9.56 9.22
C ARG A 433 -7.02 -10.93 8.57
N GLU A 434 -7.67 -11.85 9.27
CA GLU A 434 -7.92 -13.24 8.83
C GLU A 434 -6.71 -13.96 8.19
N LEU A 435 -5.98 -14.75 8.99
CA LEU A 435 -4.93 -15.63 8.49
C LEU A 435 -5.54 -17.02 8.19
N ARG A 436 -5.32 -17.56 6.99
CA ARG A 436 -5.61 -18.97 6.65
C ARG A 436 -4.35 -19.60 6.08
N VAL A 437 -4.00 -20.81 6.55
CA VAL A 437 -2.90 -21.62 6.04
C VAL A 437 -3.51 -22.75 5.19
N SER A 438 -2.88 -23.13 4.08
CA SER A 438 -3.26 -24.32 3.31
C SER A 438 -3.03 -25.61 4.10
N THR A 439 -3.74 -26.68 3.74
CA THR A 439 -3.67 -27.98 4.43
C THR A 439 -2.29 -28.65 4.33
N SER A 440 -1.46 -28.28 3.35
CA SER A 440 -0.06 -28.69 3.23
C SER A 440 0.91 -27.94 4.17
N GLY A 441 0.49 -26.80 4.72
CA GLY A 441 1.35 -25.86 5.45
C GLY A 441 2.26 -24.99 4.56
N ARG A 442 2.21 -25.11 3.22
CA ARG A 442 3.12 -24.37 2.31
C ARG A 442 2.66 -22.97 1.96
N THR A 443 1.38 -22.66 2.10
CA THR A 443 0.81 -21.37 1.69
C THR A 443 0.12 -20.70 2.87
N LEU A 444 0.60 -19.51 3.25
CA LEU A 444 -0.05 -18.62 4.22
C LEU A 444 -0.69 -17.47 3.46
N ALA A 445 -2.01 -17.28 3.60
CA ALA A 445 -2.73 -16.18 2.98
C ALA A 445 -3.46 -15.33 4.03
N ALA A 446 -3.58 -14.03 3.75
CA ALA A 446 -4.11 -13.02 4.66
C ALA A 446 -4.90 -11.92 3.93
N LEU A 447 -6.03 -11.47 4.49
CA LEU A 447 -6.63 -10.21 4.06
C LEU A 447 -5.74 -9.04 4.51
N VAL A 448 -5.47 -8.09 3.61
CA VAL A 448 -4.63 -6.93 3.91
C VAL A 448 -5.32 -5.60 3.59
N ALA A 449 -5.06 -4.62 4.45
CA ALA A 449 -5.48 -3.23 4.30
C ALA A 449 -4.25 -2.31 4.18
N ASP A 450 -4.32 -1.38 3.21
CA ASP A 450 -3.34 -0.31 3.04
C ASP A 450 -3.61 0.80 4.07
N PRO A 451 -2.65 1.17 4.94
CA PRO A 451 -2.85 2.20 5.96
C PRO A 451 -2.99 3.62 5.38
N SER A 452 -2.66 3.86 4.11
CA SER A 452 -2.74 5.18 3.47
C SER A 452 -4.17 5.58 3.10
N GLU A 453 -4.97 4.66 2.54
CA GLU A 453 -6.38 4.93 2.19
C GLU A 453 -7.28 5.13 3.42
N ASN A 454 -6.90 4.56 4.58
CA ASN A 454 -7.64 4.67 5.84
C ASN A 454 -7.97 6.13 6.24
N THR A 455 -7.08 7.08 5.90
CA THR A 455 -7.20 8.49 6.26
C THR A 455 -8.39 9.25 5.65
N GLN A 456 -9.08 8.70 4.63
CA GLN A 456 -10.25 9.36 4.01
C GLN A 456 -11.62 8.89 4.53
N TYR A 457 -11.70 7.76 5.26
CA TYR A 457 -13.00 7.15 5.63
C TYR A 457 -13.34 7.18 7.13
N GLU A 458 -12.40 7.51 8.02
CA GLU A 458 -12.63 7.57 9.47
C GLU A 458 -13.77 8.54 9.88
N SER A 459 -14.05 9.57 9.07
CA SER A 459 -15.14 10.54 9.33
C SER A 459 -16.55 9.95 9.27
N TYR A 460 -16.72 8.71 8.80
CA TYR A 460 -18.03 8.05 8.66
C TYR A 460 -18.26 6.87 9.61
N GLY A 461 -17.28 6.49 10.44
CA GLY A 461 -17.40 5.35 11.35
C GLY A 461 -17.71 4.01 10.66
N LYS A 462 -17.42 3.91 9.35
CA LYS A 462 -17.57 2.68 8.57
C LYS A 462 -16.34 1.80 8.76
N GLU A 463 -16.55 0.49 8.67
CA GLU A 463 -15.53 -0.54 8.84
C GLU A 463 -14.34 -0.37 7.89
N GLN A 464 -13.13 -0.70 8.36
CA GLN A 464 -11.90 -0.66 7.56
C GLN A 464 -12.09 -1.40 6.24
N SER A 465 -11.88 -0.71 5.13
CA SER A 465 -11.86 -1.34 3.81
C SER A 465 -10.61 -2.20 3.66
N THR A 466 -10.79 -3.51 3.72
CA THR A 466 -9.84 -4.48 3.16
C THR A 466 -9.64 -4.20 1.68
N ILE A 467 -8.38 -4.19 1.22
CA ILE A 467 -7.97 -3.69 -0.10
C ILE A 467 -7.36 -4.79 -0.98
N GLY A 468 -6.93 -5.91 -0.41
CA GLY A 468 -6.49 -7.07 -1.17
C GLY A 468 -6.19 -8.31 -0.32
N VAL A 469 -5.56 -9.30 -0.94
CA VAL A 469 -5.05 -10.51 -0.29
C VAL A 469 -3.54 -10.60 -0.51
N ALA A 470 -2.79 -10.79 0.57
CA ALA A 470 -1.38 -11.16 0.51
C ALA A 470 -1.26 -12.68 0.66
N VAL A 471 -0.40 -13.28 -0.16
CA VAL A 471 -0.06 -14.71 -0.10
C VAL A 471 1.44 -14.85 0.08
N VAL A 472 1.83 -15.79 0.94
CA VAL A 472 3.22 -16.15 1.21
C VAL A 472 3.36 -17.63 0.94
N ASP A 473 4.18 -17.94 -0.06
CA ASP A 473 4.83 -19.24 -0.16
C ASP A 473 5.78 -19.35 1.06
N VAL A 474 5.39 -20.16 2.04
CA VAL A 474 6.08 -20.34 3.32
C VAL A 474 7.53 -20.82 3.13
N PRO A 475 7.87 -21.69 2.15
CA PRO A 475 9.26 -22.03 1.82
C PRO A 475 10.14 -20.84 1.45
N THR A 476 9.65 -19.85 0.70
CA THR A 476 10.40 -18.64 0.33
C THR A 476 10.27 -17.51 1.34
N GLY A 477 9.24 -17.51 2.19
CA GLY A 477 8.98 -16.49 3.21
C GLY A 477 8.63 -15.10 2.67
N ALA A 478 8.61 -14.92 1.35
CA ALA A 478 8.46 -13.64 0.69
C ALA A 478 6.98 -13.27 0.50
N PRO A 479 6.49 -12.14 1.06
CA PRO A 479 5.14 -11.66 0.82
C PRO A 479 4.89 -11.33 -0.66
N ARG A 480 3.82 -11.88 -1.23
CA ARG A 480 3.34 -11.55 -2.57
C ARG A 480 1.92 -10.98 -2.46
N LEU A 481 1.76 -9.69 -2.73
CA LEU A 481 0.43 -9.08 -2.87
C LEU A 481 -0.14 -9.51 -4.23
N LEU A 482 -1.25 -10.25 -4.25
CA LEU A 482 -1.80 -10.80 -5.50
C LEU A 482 -2.84 -9.90 -6.18
N TRP A 483 -3.26 -8.79 -5.55
CA TRP A 483 -4.20 -7.84 -6.17
C TRP A 483 -3.88 -6.37 -5.92
N PRO A 484 -3.97 -5.50 -6.96
CA PRO A 484 -4.13 -4.07 -6.79
C PRO A 484 -5.56 -3.67 -6.39
N THR A 485 -5.70 -2.45 -5.89
CA THR A 485 -6.72 -1.98 -4.92
C THR A 485 -8.19 -1.93 -5.36
N THR A 486 -8.56 -2.35 -6.59
CA THR A 486 -9.94 -2.21 -7.09
C THR A 486 -10.91 -3.28 -6.58
N PHE A 487 -10.41 -4.45 -6.15
CA PHE A 487 -11.26 -5.54 -5.67
C PHE A 487 -11.27 -5.61 -4.14
N ARG A 488 -12.39 -5.20 -3.52
CA ARG A 488 -12.55 -5.22 -2.06
C ARG A 488 -12.82 -6.64 -1.56
N ALA A 489 -11.74 -7.40 -1.39
CA ALA A 489 -11.74 -8.73 -0.80
C ALA A 489 -12.42 -8.71 0.59
N ARG A 490 -13.41 -9.58 0.78
CA ARG A 490 -14.13 -9.79 2.05
C ARG A 490 -13.82 -11.14 2.69
N ALA A 491 -13.57 -12.15 1.86
CA ALA A 491 -13.17 -13.48 2.29
C ALA A 491 -12.25 -14.11 1.25
N PHE A 492 -11.50 -15.13 1.66
CA PHE A 492 -10.62 -15.88 0.78
C PHE A 492 -10.48 -17.33 1.24
N ALA A 493 -10.11 -18.21 0.34
CA ALA A 493 -9.69 -19.58 0.65
C ALA A 493 -8.46 -19.92 -0.20
N VAL A 494 -7.57 -20.73 0.36
CA VAL A 494 -6.57 -21.47 -0.40
C VAL A 494 -7.10 -22.90 -0.57
N SER A 495 -6.80 -23.53 -1.70
CA SER A 495 -7.07 -24.95 -1.94
C SER A 495 -6.19 -25.86 -1.07
N ASP A 496 -6.58 -27.14 -0.97
CA ASP A 496 -5.77 -28.15 -0.30
C ASP A 496 -4.48 -28.47 -1.10
N ASP A 497 -4.53 -28.33 -2.44
CA ASP A 497 -3.41 -28.56 -3.37
C ASP A 497 -2.38 -27.41 -3.49
N ASP A 498 -2.48 -26.35 -2.68
CA ASP A 498 -1.71 -25.08 -2.77
C ASP A 498 -1.85 -24.29 -4.10
N ARG A 499 -2.56 -24.82 -5.10
CA ARG A 499 -2.55 -24.27 -6.45
C ARG A 499 -3.51 -23.11 -6.64
N HIS A 500 -4.56 -22.99 -5.83
CA HIS A 500 -5.64 -22.05 -6.07
C HIS A 500 -5.93 -21.14 -4.87
N LEU A 501 -6.09 -19.84 -5.12
CA LEU A 501 -6.66 -18.87 -4.17
C LEU A 501 -7.99 -18.35 -4.70
N ALA A 502 -9.08 -18.65 -4.01
CA ALA A 502 -10.38 -18.02 -4.24
C ALA A 502 -10.52 -16.77 -3.37
N VAL A 503 -10.94 -15.64 -3.93
CA VAL A 503 -11.16 -14.37 -3.21
C VAL A 503 -12.56 -13.84 -3.52
N GLY A 504 -13.42 -13.78 -2.49
CA GLY A 504 -14.78 -13.25 -2.59
C GLY A 504 -14.84 -11.76 -2.26
N GLY A 505 -15.54 -10.98 -3.09
CA GLY A 505 -15.65 -9.52 -2.91
C GLY A 505 -16.73 -8.90 -3.80
N GLY A 506 -17.64 -8.14 -3.19
CA GLY A 506 -18.82 -7.65 -3.92
C GLY A 506 -19.63 -8.80 -4.53
N ARG A 507 -20.07 -8.65 -5.79
CA ARG A 507 -20.87 -9.65 -6.54
C ARG A 507 -20.03 -10.81 -7.11
N GLU A 508 -18.71 -10.79 -6.98
CA GLU A 508 -17.81 -11.66 -7.72
C GLU A 508 -16.94 -12.50 -6.77
N VAL A 509 -16.47 -13.64 -7.27
CA VAL A 509 -15.33 -14.37 -6.69
C VAL A 509 -14.27 -14.46 -7.77
N VAL A 510 -13.01 -14.16 -7.46
CA VAL A 510 -11.92 -14.40 -8.40
C VAL A 510 -11.05 -15.55 -7.88
N VAL A 511 -10.82 -16.54 -8.72
CA VAL A 511 -9.92 -17.67 -8.45
C VAL A 511 -8.61 -17.43 -9.18
N VAL A 512 -7.49 -17.50 -8.45
CA VAL A 512 -6.12 -17.38 -8.98
C VAL A 512 -5.48 -18.75 -8.96
N ASP A 513 -5.01 -19.23 -10.10
CA ASP A 513 -3.99 -20.28 -10.14
C ASP A 513 -2.65 -19.66 -9.72
N LEU A 514 -2.13 -20.05 -8.55
CA LEU A 514 -1.00 -19.45 -7.85
C LEU A 514 0.36 -19.72 -8.51
N GLU A 515 0.43 -20.74 -9.39
CA GLU A 515 1.61 -21.08 -10.18
C GLU A 515 1.69 -20.23 -11.46
N THR A 516 0.61 -20.23 -12.25
CA THR A 516 0.53 -19.57 -13.57
C THR A 516 0.07 -18.12 -13.51
N ARG A 517 -0.51 -17.69 -12.40
CA ARG A 517 -1.23 -16.41 -12.19
C ARG A 517 -2.48 -16.22 -13.07
N ALA A 518 -3.03 -17.29 -13.65
CA ALA A 518 -4.30 -17.21 -14.37
C ALA A 518 -5.45 -16.83 -13.41
N THR A 519 -6.24 -15.81 -13.77
CA THR A 519 -7.35 -15.30 -12.94
C THR A 519 -8.70 -15.57 -13.58
N HIS A 520 -9.56 -16.32 -12.89
CA HIS A 520 -10.91 -16.66 -13.32
C HIS A 520 -11.94 -15.88 -12.50
N VAL A 521 -12.61 -14.91 -13.12
CA VAL A 521 -13.68 -14.11 -12.47
C VAL A 521 -15.01 -14.84 -12.59
N LEU A 522 -15.49 -15.36 -11.47
CA LEU A 522 -16.75 -16.06 -11.31
C LEU A 522 -17.82 -15.08 -10.80
N ARG A 523 -19.04 -15.18 -11.33
CA ARG A 523 -20.20 -14.39 -10.89
C ARG A 523 -21.27 -15.32 -10.30
N PRO A 524 -21.09 -15.80 -9.05
CA PRO A 524 -22.02 -16.74 -8.42
C PRO A 524 -23.39 -16.13 -8.07
N ILE A 525 -23.57 -14.82 -8.26
CA ILE A 525 -24.83 -14.13 -8.02
C ILE A 525 -25.16 -13.23 -9.21
N ASP A 526 -26.04 -13.71 -10.09
CA ASP A 526 -26.63 -12.86 -11.12
C ASP A 526 -27.47 -11.74 -10.47
N ALA A 527 -27.42 -10.55 -11.07
CA ALA A 527 -28.31 -9.46 -10.68
C ALA A 527 -29.71 -9.72 -11.25
N HIS A 528 -30.75 -9.65 -10.41
CA HIS A 528 -32.13 -9.77 -10.86
C HIS A 528 -32.42 -8.71 -11.94
N PRO A 529 -32.85 -9.08 -13.16
CA PRO A 529 -32.76 -8.22 -14.34
C PRO A 529 -33.57 -6.92 -14.25
N ASP A 530 -34.67 -6.92 -13.48
CA ASP A 530 -35.52 -5.75 -13.28
C ASP A 530 -34.92 -4.65 -12.37
N VAL A 531 -33.75 -4.86 -11.75
CA VAL A 531 -33.13 -3.91 -10.79
C VAL A 531 -32.03 -3.07 -11.45
N SER A 532 -32.44 -2.09 -12.27
CA SER A 532 -31.55 -1.29 -13.14
C SER A 532 -31.62 0.24 -12.94
N GLY A 533 -31.99 0.71 -11.74
CA GLY A 533 -32.13 2.14 -11.42
C GLY A 533 -30.87 2.80 -10.84
N GLU A 534 -30.53 4.01 -11.29
CA GLU A 534 -29.24 4.71 -11.02
C GLU A 534 -28.90 5.01 -9.55
N ASN A 535 -29.84 4.89 -8.60
CA ASN A 535 -29.58 5.09 -7.16
C ASN A 535 -29.04 3.81 -6.47
N GLU A 536 -28.19 3.05 -7.16
CA GLU A 536 -27.87 1.65 -6.83
C GLU A 536 -26.73 1.46 -5.80
N GLU A 537 -26.07 2.53 -5.33
CA GLU A 537 -24.81 2.41 -4.57
C GLU A 537 -24.97 2.07 -3.07
N GLU A 538 -26.05 2.50 -2.40
CA GLU A 538 -26.11 2.46 -0.92
C GLU A 538 -26.94 1.32 -0.28
N ARG A 539 -27.74 0.55 -1.03
CA ARG A 539 -28.65 -0.46 -0.43
C ARG A 539 -28.80 -1.75 -1.23
N GLY A 540 -28.65 -2.89 -0.54
CA GLY A 540 -29.19 -4.18 -0.99
C GLY A 540 -28.51 -4.85 -2.18
N ARG A 541 -27.31 -4.42 -2.58
CA ARG A 541 -26.53 -5.18 -3.57
C ARG A 541 -26.17 -6.56 -3.00
N PRO A 542 -26.33 -7.66 -3.78
CA PRO A 542 -25.90 -8.97 -3.34
C PRO A 542 -24.38 -9.02 -3.20
N TYR A 543 -23.87 -9.84 -2.26
CA TYR A 543 -22.43 -9.96 -2.05
C TYR A 543 -21.97 -11.32 -1.52
N VAL A 544 -20.71 -11.63 -1.77
CA VAL A 544 -19.99 -12.78 -1.20
C VAL A 544 -19.51 -12.47 0.22
N ALA A 545 -19.84 -13.34 1.16
CA ALA A 545 -19.54 -13.22 2.59
C ALA A 545 -18.44 -14.19 3.07
N ASP A 546 -18.39 -15.43 2.56
CA ASP A 546 -17.30 -16.39 2.77
C ASP A 546 -17.12 -17.29 1.54
N VAL A 547 -15.93 -17.86 1.37
CA VAL A 547 -15.60 -18.80 0.28
C VAL A 547 -14.80 -19.99 0.85
N ARG A 548 -15.02 -21.17 0.28
CA ARG A 548 -14.33 -22.43 0.62
C ARG A 548 -14.18 -23.30 -0.62
N PHE A 549 -13.06 -23.99 -0.78
CA PHE A 549 -12.97 -25.09 -1.73
C PHE A 549 -13.71 -26.34 -1.20
N ALA A 550 -14.10 -27.23 -2.10
CA ALA A 550 -14.72 -28.51 -1.82
C ALA A 550 -14.45 -29.51 -2.96
N ASP A 551 -14.77 -30.79 -2.71
CA ASP A 551 -14.70 -31.89 -3.69
C ASP A 551 -13.33 -32.01 -4.39
N GLY A 552 -12.25 -32.01 -3.59
CA GLY A 552 -10.87 -32.11 -4.08
C GLY A 552 -10.47 -30.91 -4.93
N ASP A 553 -10.75 -29.70 -4.43
CA ASP A 553 -10.49 -28.41 -5.06
C ASP A 553 -11.15 -28.15 -6.44
N THR A 554 -11.92 -29.10 -6.98
CA THR A 554 -12.66 -28.94 -8.25
C THR A 554 -13.85 -27.99 -8.15
N THR A 555 -14.35 -27.77 -6.93
CA THR A 555 -15.56 -27.01 -6.63
C THR A 555 -15.26 -25.89 -5.65
N LEU A 556 -15.92 -24.74 -5.83
CA LEU A 556 -16.00 -23.69 -4.83
C LEU A 556 -17.40 -23.60 -4.21
N LEU A 557 -17.46 -23.55 -2.88
CA LEU A 557 -18.64 -23.18 -2.11
C LEU A 557 -18.56 -21.70 -1.71
N VAL A 558 -19.60 -20.96 -2.03
CA VAL A 558 -19.71 -19.51 -1.82
C VAL A 558 -20.89 -19.23 -0.90
N ALA A 559 -20.65 -18.61 0.26
CA ALA A 559 -21.71 -17.98 1.03
C ALA A 559 -22.02 -16.64 0.40
N ALA A 560 -23.17 -16.57 -0.26
CA ALA A 560 -23.74 -15.35 -0.79
C ALA A 560 -24.76 -14.77 0.20
N ILE A 561 -24.96 -13.46 0.18
CA ILE A 561 -26.26 -12.88 0.50
C ILE A 561 -26.85 -12.38 -0.81
N VAL A 562 -27.96 -13.00 -1.23
CA VAL A 562 -28.68 -12.74 -2.48
C VAL A 562 -29.85 -11.79 -2.25
N SER A 563 -30.30 -11.14 -3.33
CA SER A 563 -31.24 -10.02 -3.27
C SER A 563 -32.56 -10.38 -3.96
N HIS A 564 -33.63 -10.51 -3.20
CA HIS A 564 -34.97 -10.80 -3.74
C HIS A 564 -35.87 -9.54 -3.74
N PRO A 565 -36.76 -9.39 -4.73
CA PRO A 565 -37.83 -8.40 -4.68
C PRO A 565 -38.86 -8.79 -3.62
N SER A 566 -39.15 -7.89 -2.67
CA SER A 566 -40.10 -8.15 -1.58
C SER A 566 -41.48 -8.58 -2.11
N PRO A 567 -42.05 -9.72 -1.64
CA PRO A 567 -43.39 -10.17 -2.04
C PRO A 567 -44.50 -9.27 -1.46
N HIS A 568 -44.17 -8.40 -0.51
CA HIS A 568 -45.07 -7.40 0.04
C HIS A 568 -45.10 -6.16 -0.89
N GLY A 569 -45.93 -6.24 -1.94
CA GLY A 569 -46.10 -5.19 -2.96
C GLY A 569 -46.68 -3.87 -2.47
N ARG A 570 -45.94 -3.14 -1.62
CA ARG A 570 -46.23 -1.78 -1.14
C ARG A 570 -44.92 -0.98 -1.12
N SER A 571 -44.70 -0.22 -2.19
CA SER A 571 -43.49 0.52 -2.56
C SER A 571 -42.31 -0.34 -3.04
N GLU A 572 -41.75 0.02 -4.21
CA GLU A 572 -40.71 -0.69 -4.96
C GLU A 572 -39.30 -0.49 -4.37
N ARG A 573 -39.19 -0.41 -3.03
CA ARG A 573 -37.98 0.11 -2.34
C ARG A 573 -37.42 -0.80 -1.25
N TRP A 574 -37.93 -2.02 -1.13
CA TRP A 574 -37.45 -3.03 -0.19
C TRP A 574 -36.87 -4.21 -0.95
N ILE A 575 -35.53 -4.24 -1.02
CA ILE A 575 -34.77 -5.42 -1.43
C ILE A 575 -34.58 -6.27 -0.17
N GLU A 576 -35.03 -7.52 -0.22
CA GLU A 576 -34.85 -8.48 0.87
C GLU A 576 -33.57 -9.28 0.64
N MET A 577 -32.79 -9.45 1.71
CA MET A 577 -31.42 -9.99 1.66
C MET A 577 -31.41 -11.38 2.31
N VAL A 578 -31.21 -12.43 1.51
CA VAL A 578 -31.31 -13.83 1.93
C VAL A 578 -29.94 -14.50 1.87
N PRO A 579 -29.46 -15.16 2.95
CA PRO A 579 -28.26 -15.98 2.89
C PRO A 579 -28.45 -17.21 1.99
N ALA A 580 -27.49 -17.47 1.11
CA ALA A 580 -27.49 -18.59 0.17
C ALA A 580 -26.12 -19.29 0.10
N ILE A 581 -26.14 -20.58 -0.27
CA ILE A 581 -24.96 -21.37 -0.59
C ILE A 581 -24.98 -21.62 -2.10
N VAL A 582 -24.00 -21.07 -2.81
CA VAL A 582 -23.79 -21.30 -4.24
C VAL A 582 -22.59 -22.22 -4.42
N GLN A 583 -22.77 -23.31 -5.15
CA GLN A 583 -21.67 -24.13 -5.67
C GLN A 583 -21.24 -23.56 -7.02
N VAL A 584 -19.95 -23.45 -7.27
CA VAL A 584 -19.40 -23.12 -8.58
C VAL A 584 -18.42 -24.21 -9.00
N ASP A 585 -18.63 -24.78 -10.18
CA ASP A 585 -17.69 -25.69 -10.82
C ASP A 585 -16.54 -24.87 -11.43
N LEU A 586 -15.29 -25.21 -11.09
CA LEU A 586 -14.13 -24.41 -11.53
C LEU A 586 -13.66 -24.72 -12.96
N ALA A 587 -14.09 -25.85 -13.54
CA ALA A 587 -13.76 -26.23 -14.91
C ALA A 587 -14.74 -25.63 -15.94
N THR A 588 -16.02 -25.49 -15.59
CA THR A 588 -17.05 -24.88 -16.45
C THR A 588 -17.33 -23.41 -16.11
N GLY A 589 -17.10 -23.01 -14.85
CA GLY A 589 -17.55 -21.72 -14.32
C GLY A 589 -19.05 -21.67 -14.00
N GLU A 590 -19.79 -22.77 -14.14
CA GLU A 590 -21.22 -22.81 -13.88
C GLU A 590 -21.52 -22.67 -12.37
N ALA A 591 -22.33 -21.66 -12.04
CA ALA A 591 -22.82 -21.41 -10.69
C ALA A 591 -24.20 -22.03 -10.48
N ARG A 592 -24.38 -22.74 -9.36
CA ARG A 592 -25.63 -23.38 -8.97
C ARG A 592 -25.93 -23.13 -7.49
N THR A 593 -27.03 -22.47 -7.19
CA THR A 593 -27.53 -22.36 -5.82
C THR A 593 -27.91 -23.75 -5.28
N LEU A 594 -27.26 -24.17 -4.21
CA LEU A 594 -27.57 -25.41 -3.48
C LEU A 594 -28.67 -25.18 -2.44
N PHE A 595 -28.68 -23.99 -1.85
CA PHE A 595 -29.56 -23.64 -0.75
C PHE A 595 -29.79 -22.12 -0.69
N GLU A 596 -31.03 -21.70 -0.48
CA GLU A 596 -31.41 -20.35 -0.07
C GLU A 596 -32.13 -20.46 1.27
N ALA A 597 -31.81 -19.61 2.24
CA ALA A 597 -32.43 -19.66 3.56
C ALA A 597 -33.91 -19.23 3.48
N PRO A 598 -34.89 -20.13 3.72
CA PRO A 598 -36.31 -19.78 3.65
C PRO A 598 -36.65 -18.71 4.68
N MET A 599 -37.26 -17.61 4.23
CA MET A 599 -37.54 -16.45 5.08
C MET A 599 -38.44 -16.80 6.27
N LEU A 600 -37.97 -16.46 7.48
CA LEU A 600 -38.75 -16.57 8.70
C LEU A 600 -39.65 -15.32 8.86
N PRO A 601 -40.98 -15.45 9.03
CA PRO A 601 -41.93 -14.32 8.96
C PRO A 601 -41.68 -13.12 9.91
N ASP A 602 -40.85 -13.28 10.94
CA ASP A 602 -40.48 -12.23 11.91
C ASP A 602 -39.02 -11.72 11.74
N SER A 603 -38.34 -12.00 10.63
CA SER A 603 -36.94 -11.56 10.36
C SER A 603 -36.82 -10.07 9.99
N ARG A 604 -37.24 -9.17 10.89
CA ARG A 604 -37.05 -7.69 10.73
C ARG A 604 -35.60 -7.22 10.89
N PHE A 605 -34.66 -8.13 11.16
CA PHE A 605 -33.23 -7.84 11.11
C PHE A 605 -32.74 -8.02 9.69
N MET A 606 -32.17 -6.96 9.10
CA MET A 606 -31.26 -7.17 7.98
C MET A 606 -30.10 -8.05 8.48
N PRO A 607 -29.67 -9.08 7.72
CA PRO A 607 -28.44 -9.79 8.05
C PRO A 607 -27.29 -8.78 8.05
N ARG A 608 -26.62 -8.63 9.20
CA ARG A 608 -25.32 -7.95 9.28
C ARG A 608 -24.29 -8.78 8.51
N SER A 609 -23.16 -8.13 8.17
CA SER A 609 -22.14 -8.52 7.20
C SER A 609 -21.73 -10.00 7.17
N ASP A 610 -21.88 -10.69 8.28
CA ASP A 610 -21.13 -11.89 8.66
C ASP A 610 -21.98 -13.15 8.43
N CYS A 611 -21.77 -13.78 7.28
CA CYS A 611 -22.18 -15.16 7.02
C CYS A 611 -20.92 -16.00 6.74
N THR A 612 -20.74 -17.11 7.46
CA THR A 612 -19.55 -17.99 7.33
C THR A 612 -19.94 -19.41 6.97
N LEU A 613 -19.12 -20.07 6.16
CA LEU A 613 -19.24 -21.50 5.85
C LEU A 613 -18.37 -22.35 6.78
N ALA A 614 -18.94 -23.45 7.26
CA ALA A 614 -18.20 -24.69 7.48
C ALA A 614 -18.75 -25.76 6.54
N ALA A 615 -17.89 -26.63 6.02
CA ALA A 615 -18.29 -27.74 5.18
C ALA A 615 -17.49 -29.00 5.56
N ASP A 616 -18.12 -30.16 5.40
CA ASP A 616 -17.50 -31.48 5.41
C ASP A 616 -18.00 -32.29 4.20
N GLU A 617 -17.52 -33.52 4.01
CA GLU A 617 -17.94 -34.42 2.91
C GLU A 617 -19.46 -34.54 2.75
N ARG A 618 -20.22 -34.37 3.83
CA ARG A 618 -21.65 -34.73 3.94
C ARG A 618 -22.54 -33.54 4.24
N ARG A 619 -22.01 -32.45 4.81
CA ARG A 619 -22.81 -31.33 5.30
C ARG A 619 -22.18 -29.97 5.01
N ILE A 620 -23.02 -28.97 4.84
CA ILE A 620 -22.62 -27.56 4.77
C ILE A 620 -23.42 -26.80 5.82
N ALA A 621 -22.72 -26.10 6.71
CA ALA A 621 -23.30 -25.28 7.77
C ALA A 621 -23.05 -23.80 7.46
N LEU A 622 -24.13 -23.06 7.24
CA LEU A 622 -24.13 -21.61 7.04
C LEU A 622 -24.55 -20.93 8.35
N PHE A 623 -23.61 -20.18 8.95
CA PHE A 623 -23.83 -19.47 10.21
C PHE A 623 -24.06 -17.98 9.93
N SER A 624 -25.16 -17.43 10.45
CA SER A 624 -25.41 -15.98 10.53
C SER A 624 -25.36 -15.51 11.99
N ASN A 625 -25.45 -14.20 12.21
CA ASN A 625 -25.42 -13.56 13.55
C ASN A 625 -26.54 -14.00 14.53
N SER A 626 -27.57 -14.75 14.10
CA SER A 626 -28.62 -15.27 15.00
C SER A 626 -29.09 -16.70 14.69
N GLU A 627 -28.69 -17.28 13.55
CA GLU A 627 -29.26 -18.52 13.00
C GLU A 627 -28.17 -19.40 12.39
N VAL A 628 -28.31 -20.71 12.53
CA VAL A 628 -27.45 -21.70 11.84
C VAL A 628 -28.33 -22.57 10.97
N TRP A 629 -27.91 -22.76 9.72
CA TRP A 629 -28.57 -23.56 8.71
C TRP A 629 -27.66 -24.70 8.29
N VAL A 630 -28.04 -25.95 8.56
CA VAL A 630 -27.25 -27.15 8.24
C VAL A 630 -27.93 -27.91 7.11
N TRP A 631 -27.31 -27.90 5.94
CA TRP A 631 -27.72 -28.64 4.75
C TRP A 631 -26.95 -29.97 4.66
N ASP A 632 -27.62 -31.08 4.36
CA ASP A 632 -26.98 -32.39 4.18
C ASP A 632 -26.94 -32.77 2.70
N ARG A 633 -25.73 -32.88 2.16
CA ARG A 633 -25.43 -33.07 0.73
C ARG A 633 -26.06 -34.36 0.18
N ARG A 634 -26.28 -35.36 1.02
CA ARG A 634 -26.83 -36.68 0.63
C ARG A 634 -28.32 -36.63 0.28
N TRP A 635 -29.04 -35.71 0.92
CA TRP A 635 -30.49 -35.60 0.79
C TRP A 635 -30.92 -34.39 -0.04
N GLY A 636 -29.98 -33.50 -0.39
CA GLY A 636 -30.25 -32.24 -1.09
C GLY A 636 -31.11 -31.27 -0.28
N ALA A 637 -31.18 -31.46 1.05
CA ALA A 637 -32.18 -30.87 1.92
C ALA A 637 -31.57 -30.19 3.15
N LEU A 638 -32.26 -29.16 3.63
CA LEU A 638 -32.01 -28.58 4.95
C LEU A 638 -32.29 -29.64 6.02
N ALA A 639 -31.24 -30.11 6.70
CA ALA A 639 -31.36 -31.06 7.79
C ALA A 639 -31.91 -30.37 9.05
N HIS A 640 -31.33 -29.23 9.42
CA HIS A 640 -31.74 -28.45 10.58
C HIS A 640 -31.54 -26.94 10.36
N ALA A 641 -32.44 -26.15 10.94
CA ALA A 641 -32.22 -24.74 11.22
C ALA A 641 -32.53 -24.47 12.70
N PHE A 642 -31.72 -23.66 13.37
CA PHE A 642 -31.98 -23.23 14.73
C PHE A 642 -31.60 -21.77 14.95
N ARG A 643 -32.40 -21.07 15.77
CA ARG A 643 -32.26 -19.65 16.10
C ARG A 643 -31.82 -19.52 17.55
N THR A 644 -30.78 -18.71 17.79
CA THR A 644 -30.25 -18.38 19.12
C THR A 644 -30.27 -16.87 19.34
N LYS A 645 -30.49 -16.45 20.58
CA LYS A 645 -30.49 -15.04 21.00
C LYS A 645 -29.09 -14.53 21.38
N THR A 646 -28.07 -15.38 21.38
CA THR A 646 -26.78 -15.08 22.02
C THR A 646 -25.61 -15.48 21.11
N ALA A 647 -24.81 -14.49 20.70
CA ALA A 647 -23.66 -14.70 19.80
C ALA A 647 -22.57 -15.62 20.38
N SER A 648 -22.46 -15.70 21.72
CA SER A 648 -21.54 -16.64 22.38
C SER A 648 -21.89 -18.11 22.12
N ILE A 649 -23.18 -18.44 21.98
CA ILE A 649 -23.64 -19.80 21.64
C ILE A 649 -23.23 -20.12 20.20
N LEU A 650 -23.40 -19.19 19.26
CA LEU A 650 -22.95 -19.36 17.87
C LEU A 650 -21.43 -19.58 17.78
N SER A 651 -20.65 -18.83 18.56
CA SER A 651 -19.19 -18.99 18.64
C SER A 651 -18.80 -20.37 19.19
N ALA A 652 -19.51 -20.86 20.23
CA ALA A 652 -19.29 -22.19 20.79
C ALA A 652 -19.67 -23.32 19.82
N THR A 653 -20.83 -23.23 19.16
CA THR A 653 -21.27 -24.23 18.18
C THR A 653 -20.37 -24.24 16.92
N ARG A 654 -19.85 -23.09 16.49
CA ARG A 654 -18.87 -23.02 15.39
C ARG A 654 -17.56 -23.73 15.74
N ALA A 655 -17.04 -23.53 16.96
CA ALA A 655 -15.83 -24.22 17.44
C ALA A 655 -16.06 -25.74 17.52
N ALA A 656 -17.12 -26.17 18.21
CA ALA A 656 -17.46 -27.58 18.38
C ALA A 656 -17.75 -28.33 17.05
N TRP A 657 -18.10 -27.63 15.97
CA TRP A 657 -18.18 -28.22 14.63
C TRP A 657 -16.80 -28.47 14.01
N SER A 658 -15.89 -27.49 14.17
CA SER A 658 -14.54 -27.52 13.58
C SER A 658 -13.66 -28.57 14.25
N ASP A 659 -13.74 -28.70 15.57
CA ASP A 659 -12.86 -29.56 16.37
C ASP A 659 -13.20 -31.07 16.28
N HIS A 660 -14.28 -31.45 15.59
CA HIS A 660 -14.88 -32.80 15.66
C HIS A 660 -15.26 -33.44 14.30
N GLU A 661 -14.63 -33.06 13.18
CA GLU A 661 -14.87 -33.68 11.86
C GLU A 661 -16.37 -33.73 11.46
N GLY A 662 -17.14 -32.68 11.77
CA GLY A 662 -18.59 -32.62 11.52
C GLY A 662 -19.46 -33.55 12.39
N LYS A 663 -18.87 -34.26 13.36
CA LYS A 663 -19.53 -35.23 14.26
C LYS A 663 -20.23 -34.57 15.46
N LEU A 664 -20.88 -33.43 15.24
CA LEU A 664 -21.74 -32.80 16.25
C LEU A 664 -22.88 -33.77 16.60
N ARG A 665 -22.89 -34.31 17.82
CA ARG A 665 -23.96 -35.18 18.32
C ARG A 665 -25.10 -34.32 18.85
N VAL A 666 -26.29 -34.50 18.28
CA VAL A 666 -27.46 -33.63 18.53
C VAL A 666 -27.97 -33.70 19.98
N ALA A 667 -27.70 -34.79 20.70
CA ALA A 667 -28.06 -34.94 22.11
C ALA A 667 -27.41 -33.87 23.02
N ASP A 668 -26.13 -33.58 22.79
CA ASP A 668 -25.28 -32.81 23.71
C ASP A 668 -25.61 -31.30 23.75
N LEU A 669 -26.54 -30.84 22.89
CA LEU A 669 -27.09 -29.48 22.86
C LEU A 669 -28.61 -29.42 23.16
N ALA A 670 -29.27 -30.56 23.32
CA ALA A 670 -30.73 -30.66 23.45
C ALA A 670 -31.20 -31.20 24.82
N THR A 671 -30.43 -32.08 25.45
CA THR A 671 -30.74 -32.67 26.77
C THR A 671 -29.69 -32.25 27.80
N GLY A 672 -30.10 -31.42 28.77
CA GLY A 672 -29.23 -30.98 29.86
C GLY A 672 -29.01 -32.06 30.92
N ASP A 673 -28.19 -33.07 30.60
CA ASP A 673 -27.72 -34.07 31.57
C ASP A 673 -26.35 -33.66 32.13
N GLU A 674 -26.31 -33.29 33.41
CA GLU A 674 -25.12 -32.77 34.09
C GLU A 674 -24.01 -33.82 34.30
N ARG A 675 -24.22 -35.09 33.91
CA ARG A 675 -23.32 -36.20 34.23
C ARG A 675 -22.21 -36.49 33.20
N ALA A 676 -22.21 -35.80 32.05
CA ALA A 676 -21.24 -36.04 30.98
C ALA A 676 -19.99 -35.13 31.02
N MET A 677 -19.94 -34.11 31.87
CA MET A 677 -18.84 -33.12 31.91
C MET A 677 -18.10 -33.10 33.25
N GLY A 678 -17.08 -33.96 33.37
CA GLY A 678 -16.10 -33.87 34.44
C GLY A 678 -15.05 -32.77 34.17
N GLU A 679 -14.84 -31.90 35.15
CA GLU A 679 -13.69 -30.98 35.29
C GLU A 679 -13.38 -29.98 34.15
N TRP A 680 -14.28 -29.03 33.88
CA TRP A 680 -13.88 -27.64 33.56
C TRP A 680 -14.83 -26.63 34.24
N LEU A 681 -14.37 -25.39 34.45
CA LEU A 681 -14.99 -24.41 35.37
C LEU A 681 -16.36 -23.86 34.92
N PRO A 682 -17.27 -23.52 35.86
CA PRO A 682 -18.66 -23.22 35.55
C PRO A 682 -18.92 -21.76 35.14
N VAL A 683 -19.80 -21.58 34.15
CA VAL A 683 -20.52 -20.31 33.90
C VAL A 683 -22.02 -20.59 33.94
N ALA A 684 -22.67 -20.19 35.03
CA ALA A 684 -24.09 -20.49 35.25
C ALA A 684 -25.01 -19.62 34.37
N VAL A 685 -25.91 -20.24 33.62
CA VAL A 685 -26.99 -19.57 32.87
C VAL A 685 -28.30 -20.30 33.18
N ARG A 686 -29.34 -19.56 33.57
CA ARG A 686 -30.69 -20.12 33.75
C ARG A 686 -31.31 -20.46 32.39
N ALA A 687 -31.97 -21.61 32.32
CA ALA A 687 -32.65 -22.08 31.12
C ALA A 687 -34.17 -21.83 31.21
N ASP A 688 -34.66 -20.84 30.45
CA ASP A 688 -36.09 -20.69 30.17
C ASP A 688 -36.35 -20.51 28.65
N ARG A 689 -36.83 -21.60 28.04
CA ARG A 689 -37.32 -21.75 26.65
C ARG A 689 -36.27 -21.70 25.52
N VAL A 690 -35.67 -22.86 25.25
CA VAL A 690 -35.34 -23.29 23.88
C VAL A 690 -36.59 -23.94 23.28
N ALA A 691 -36.85 -23.71 21.98
CA ALA A 691 -37.89 -24.42 21.23
C ALA A 691 -37.30 -24.86 19.89
N ALA A 692 -37.12 -26.18 19.71
CA ALA A 692 -36.84 -26.75 18.41
C ALA A 692 -38.13 -26.81 17.58
N THR A 693 -38.03 -26.69 16.25
CA THR A 693 -39.17 -26.87 15.35
C THR A 693 -38.70 -27.56 14.08
N VAL A 694 -39.08 -28.83 13.93
CA VAL A 694 -38.84 -29.58 12.70
C VAL A 694 -39.94 -29.18 11.70
N VAL A 695 -39.55 -28.59 10.57
CA VAL A 695 -40.50 -28.16 9.53
C VAL A 695 -40.45 -29.15 8.38
N ASN A 696 -41.55 -29.88 8.17
CA ASN A 696 -41.74 -30.72 6.99
C ASN A 696 -42.14 -29.84 5.79
N PRO A 697 -41.38 -29.82 4.67
CA PRO A 697 -41.62 -28.91 3.55
C PRO A 697 -42.92 -29.16 2.76
N LYS A 698 -43.75 -30.14 3.15
CA LYS A 698 -45.04 -30.44 2.48
C LYS A 698 -46.27 -29.86 3.19
N ASP A 699 -46.15 -29.39 4.44
CA ASP A 699 -47.31 -29.01 5.26
C ASP A 699 -47.72 -27.54 5.08
N ARG A 700 -48.78 -27.29 4.31
CA ARG A 700 -49.41 -25.96 4.19
C ARG A 700 -50.13 -25.57 5.50
N TRP A 701 -49.43 -24.87 6.36
CA TRP A 701 -49.95 -24.34 7.63
C TRP A 701 -51.18 -23.45 7.43
N ARG A 702 -52.32 -23.83 8.02
CA ARG A 702 -53.46 -22.92 8.27
C ARG A 702 -53.44 -22.53 9.74
N GLY A 703 -53.31 -21.23 10.01
CA GLY A 703 -53.10 -20.75 11.38
C GLY A 703 -54.33 -20.90 12.28
N ALA A 704 -54.11 -21.50 13.45
CA ALA A 704 -54.98 -21.41 14.61
C ALA A 704 -54.12 -21.10 15.84
N ARG A 705 -54.60 -20.25 16.75
CA ARG A 705 -53.93 -19.97 18.03
C ARG A 705 -54.70 -20.65 19.16
N GLY A 706 -54.07 -21.63 19.81
CA GLY A 706 -54.56 -22.28 21.02
C GLY A 706 -53.38 -22.85 21.82
N PRO A 707 -53.48 -22.94 23.16
CA PRO A 707 -52.44 -23.57 23.97
C PRO A 707 -52.45 -25.09 23.76
N VAL A 708 -51.27 -25.69 23.57
CA VAL A 708 -51.11 -27.14 23.47
C VAL A 708 -50.93 -27.71 24.87
N THR A 709 -51.84 -28.58 25.29
CA THR A 709 -51.69 -29.40 26.50
C THR A 709 -50.68 -30.53 26.22
N ALA A 710 -49.82 -30.84 27.18
CA ALA A 710 -48.97 -32.02 27.08
C ALA A 710 -49.80 -33.32 27.09
N LEU A 711 -49.35 -34.31 26.33
CA LEU A 711 -49.80 -35.69 26.41
C LEU A 711 -48.56 -36.55 26.65
N ASP A 712 -48.47 -37.15 27.83
CA ASP A 712 -47.47 -38.18 28.11
C ASP A 712 -47.86 -39.48 27.41
N GLY A 713 -46.90 -40.14 26.77
CA GLY A 713 -47.11 -41.39 26.05
C GLY A 713 -45.80 -41.97 25.55
N GLU A 714 -45.32 -43.04 26.17
CA GLU A 714 -44.14 -43.78 25.72
C GLU A 714 -44.45 -44.56 24.42
N GLY A 715 -43.56 -44.47 23.42
CA GLY A 715 -43.77 -45.16 22.14
C GLY A 715 -42.69 -44.89 21.10
N THR A 716 -41.57 -45.63 21.23
CA THR A 716 -40.50 -45.92 20.24
C THR A 716 -40.21 -44.86 19.16
#